data_AF-A0A921NKZ0-F1
#
_entry.id   AF-A0A921NKZ0-F1
#
_cell.length_a   1.000
_cell.length_b   1.000
_cell.length_c   1.000
_cell.angle_alpha   90.00
_cell.angle_beta   90.00
_cell.angle_gamma   90.00
#
_symmetry.space_group_name_H-M   'P 1'
#
loop_
_entity.id
_entity.type
_entity.pdbx_description
1 polymer ?
#
loop_
_entity_poly.entity_id
_entity_poly.type
_entity_poly.pdbx_seq_one_letter_code
_entity_poly.pdbx_strand_id
1 'polypeptide(L)'
;MSLSINPIPSASLHPTPSTQAQTPPAVPPTANPVQPDETALLKAYLKAAQRKVLHGNAGLITVPPQSTLGQWLGLYRRLLENTVVQSWLRAQHFAPDTLLSINPSTGTLSAEVEGKTKTFQLSDTSGWGQISGPLLDAAKVIAPGNNGDLRVRLREDSIQVSAKVVANFEGVSLPQTLTQARAQIRHLEHKDTFDPIPADDHLRPASSRSAQALLVQQHNAARYYSTAPQALAYKRLAVEVANNLPNTRAEAKKWADDLLLKLTGKPIDSDTVYLNRFKGGESADTATGWEHTFQEPWSSLRLPDALLKNFSEHDWVPGNLDLDAGLYTQPAGQSENGGYGKHNQIDLKPSQVMHESWKTDFQTQMTQKFDAFWSAHTDDYQTVIKGEFVSQAREQLKSAEARSSAERALQAPEHQFTRGDYSLVMAAANNIPLDENTPLSLEQLQAKAPVNSTPQVHALDIHGFISSDILRFSNDDAGRQVLYLPGAKPAFLRFDSLDKLNQWVIDQTKDPKKSQSLLAHFSLADRQNRKPGVLIQLASGFVPGGSFTGIGDTQDGLDALFKKMAAGALKTPLNKSSQSKIEGDVFSTLATAAKQRMTSDTDVVVKSNSEVTRDTWLNDITVAAGLLAKLAPIAAPVTGAAVIAGLTELGLGFEQSASGDTEAERDNGASRALDGVLNTLFSIGASTVPEDPFALPPKKELPVRNPLVQPQVTEIEEPKPGPSSGTQVVNDAGAPAPKSRPLLPM
;
A
#
# COMPACT_ATOMS: atom_id res chain seq x y z
N MET A 1 66.55 26.32 17.47
CA MET A 1 67.45 25.38 16.77
C MET A 1 66.52 24.40 16.05
N SER A 2 66.21 24.51 14.75
CA SER A 2 67.06 24.82 13.57
C SER A 2 68.03 23.66 13.29
N LEU A 3 68.15 23.03 12.11
CA LEU A 3 67.53 23.11 10.75
C LEU A 3 67.63 21.68 10.12
N SER A 4 67.10 21.23 8.96
CA SER A 4 66.52 21.76 7.69
C SER A 4 65.41 20.76 7.20
N ILE A 5 64.60 20.85 6.11
CA ILE A 5 64.70 21.37 4.71
C ILE A 5 65.56 20.39 3.83
N ASN A 6 65.21 19.87 2.63
CA ASN A 6 64.24 20.16 1.53
C ASN A 6 63.93 18.83 0.72
N PRO A 7 63.34 18.82 -0.51
CA PRO A 7 61.97 19.13 -0.95
C PRO A 7 61.25 17.96 -1.70
N ILE A 8 60.05 18.22 -2.24
CA ILE A 8 59.26 17.31 -3.13
C ILE A 8 59.68 17.47 -4.61
N PRO A 9 59.70 16.39 -5.42
CA PRO A 9 59.52 16.44 -6.87
C PRO A 9 58.16 15.88 -7.31
N SER A 10 57.41 16.64 -8.11
CA SER A 10 56.15 16.19 -8.71
C SER A 10 56.39 15.18 -9.85
N ALA A 11 55.58 14.12 -9.93
CA ALA A 11 55.60 13.16 -11.03
C ALA A 11 54.24 13.14 -11.78
N SER A 12 54.28 13.29 -13.10
CA SER A 12 53.10 13.42 -13.94
C SER A 12 52.36 12.09 -14.13
N LEU A 13 51.02 12.11 -14.02
CA LEU A 13 50.17 10.97 -14.36
C LEU A 13 50.08 10.79 -15.88
N HIS A 14 50.85 9.86 -16.42
CA HIS A 14 50.59 9.28 -17.74
C HIS A 14 49.77 7.99 -17.58
N PRO A 15 48.64 7.82 -18.33
CA PRO A 15 47.88 6.58 -18.29
C PRO A 15 48.64 5.45 -18.99
N THR A 16 48.71 4.30 -18.34
CA THR A 16 49.18 3.03 -18.92
C THR A 16 48.02 2.03 -19.00
N PRO A 17 48.06 1.06 -19.93
CA PRO A 17 46.85 0.68 -20.65
C PRO A 17 45.93 -0.27 -19.89
N SER A 18 44.63 -0.16 -20.20
CA SER A 18 43.58 -1.07 -19.75
C SER A 18 43.89 -2.52 -20.15
N THR A 19 44.08 -3.37 -19.14
CA THR A 19 44.21 -4.82 -19.36
C THR A 19 42.87 -5.38 -19.82
N GLN A 20 42.70 -5.54 -21.13
CA GLN A 20 41.61 -6.36 -21.67
C GLN A 20 41.79 -7.79 -21.17
N ALA A 21 40.92 -8.23 -20.26
CA ALA A 21 40.81 -9.64 -19.90
C ALA A 21 40.34 -10.40 -21.15
N GLN A 22 41.28 -11.04 -21.84
CA GLN A 22 40.98 -11.82 -23.03
C GLN A 22 40.07 -12.98 -22.65
N THR A 23 38.84 -12.97 -23.15
CA THR A 23 37.95 -14.13 -23.08
C THR A 23 38.66 -15.33 -23.71
N PRO A 24 38.76 -16.48 -23.01
CA PRO A 24 39.31 -17.68 -23.63
C PRO A 24 38.48 -18.06 -24.86
N PRO A 25 39.09 -18.58 -25.93
CA PRO A 25 38.37 -18.92 -27.14
C PRO A 25 37.27 -19.94 -26.84
N ALA A 26 36.08 -19.72 -27.39
CA ALA A 26 34.95 -20.60 -27.18
C ALA A 26 35.28 -22.01 -27.69
N VAL A 27 35.44 -22.95 -26.76
CA VAL A 27 35.49 -24.38 -27.08
C VAL A 27 34.14 -24.73 -27.71
N PRO A 28 34.10 -25.26 -28.94
CA PRO A 28 32.83 -25.65 -29.56
C PRO A 28 32.17 -26.72 -28.68
N PRO A 29 30.84 -26.69 -28.49
CA PRO A 29 30.16 -27.65 -27.62
C PRO A 29 30.40 -29.06 -28.14
N THR A 30 31.19 -29.84 -27.41
CA THR A 30 31.32 -31.28 -27.63
C THR A 30 29.93 -31.89 -27.53
N ALA A 31 29.52 -32.63 -28.55
CA ALA A 31 28.18 -33.20 -28.61
C ALA A 31 27.95 -34.08 -27.37
N ASN A 32 27.01 -33.66 -26.51
CA ASN A 32 26.65 -34.43 -25.33
C ASN A 32 26.22 -35.84 -25.77
N PRO A 33 26.74 -36.92 -25.15
CA PRO A 33 26.22 -38.25 -25.41
C PRO A 33 24.75 -38.27 -25.03
N VAL A 34 23.91 -38.73 -25.97
CA VAL A 34 22.45 -38.78 -25.80
C VAL A 34 22.10 -39.52 -24.52
N GLN A 35 21.46 -38.81 -23.58
CA GLN A 35 21.11 -39.40 -22.29
C GLN A 35 19.92 -40.36 -22.45
N PRO A 36 20.02 -41.63 -21.99
CA PRO A 36 18.94 -42.61 -22.12
C PRO A 36 17.59 -42.15 -21.55
N ASP A 37 17.63 -41.28 -20.54
CA ASP A 37 16.45 -40.70 -19.91
C ASP A 37 15.66 -39.76 -20.83
N GLU A 38 16.31 -39.00 -21.72
CA GLU A 38 15.61 -38.16 -22.72
C GLU A 38 14.89 -39.04 -23.75
N THR A 39 15.56 -40.10 -24.18
CA THR A 39 15.00 -41.12 -25.06
C THR A 39 13.83 -41.86 -24.41
N ALA A 40 13.90 -42.13 -23.11
CA ALA A 40 12.82 -42.70 -22.34
C ALA A 40 11.64 -41.72 -22.18
N LEU A 41 11.90 -40.43 -21.95
CA LEU A 41 10.89 -39.38 -21.84
C LEU A 41 10.13 -39.21 -23.17
N LEU A 42 10.84 -39.14 -24.30
CA LEU A 42 10.25 -39.10 -25.63
C LEU A 42 9.35 -40.32 -25.88
N LYS A 43 9.86 -41.53 -25.63
CA LYS A 43 9.11 -42.78 -25.82
C LYS A 43 7.88 -42.87 -24.90
N ALA A 44 7.92 -42.27 -23.71
CA ALA A 44 6.77 -42.17 -22.81
C ALA A 44 5.74 -41.11 -23.30
N TYR A 45 6.21 -39.97 -23.82
CA TYR A 45 5.38 -38.93 -24.41
C TYR A 45 4.62 -39.42 -25.65
N LEU A 46 5.30 -40.09 -26.60
CA LEU A 46 4.65 -40.61 -27.82
C LEU A 46 3.54 -41.62 -27.48
N LYS A 47 3.76 -42.49 -26.49
CA LYS A 47 2.73 -43.39 -25.93
C LYS A 47 1.57 -42.64 -25.29
N ALA A 48 1.79 -41.47 -24.68
CA ALA A 48 0.73 -40.63 -24.10
C ALA A 48 -0.06 -39.86 -25.18
N ALA A 49 0.63 -39.31 -26.19
CA ALA A 49 0.02 -38.65 -27.34
C ALA A 49 -0.88 -39.61 -28.14
N GLN A 50 -0.42 -40.85 -28.36
CA GLN A 50 -1.22 -41.91 -28.98
C GLN A 50 -2.47 -42.25 -28.15
N ARG A 51 -2.32 -42.53 -26.84
CA ARG A 51 -3.44 -42.84 -25.94
C ARG A 51 -4.48 -41.72 -25.90
N LYS A 52 -4.05 -40.45 -25.82
CA LYS A 52 -4.93 -39.27 -25.83
C LYS A 52 -5.90 -39.27 -27.00
N VAL A 53 -5.40 -39.61 -28.19
CA VAL A 53 -6.15 -39.45 -29.44
C VAL A 53 -6.89 -40.73 -29.85
N LEU A 54 -6.55 -41.90 -29.27
CA LEU A 54 -7.32 -43.14 -29.41
C LEU A 54 -8.41 -43.31 -28.33
N HIS A 55 -8.25 -42.71 -27.15
CA HIS A 55 -9.08 -42.98 -25.96
C HIS A 55 -9.54 -41.72 -25.22
N GLY A 56 -9.34 -40.52 -25.78
CA GLY A 56 -9.65 -39.23 -25.14
C GLY A 56 -8.71 -38.82 -23.99
N ASN A 57 -7.98 -39.76 -23.39
CA ASN A 57 -7.16 -39.55 -22.19
C ASN A 57 -5.69 -39.94 -22.44
N ALA A 58 -4.78 -39.00 -22.19
CA ALA A 58 -3.33 -39.24 -22.32
C ALA A 58 -2.75 -40.12 -21.19
N GLY A 59 -3.45 -40.16 -20.05
CA GLY A 59 -2.88 -40.59 -18.77
C GLY A 59 -1.82 -39.62 -18.24
N LEU A 60 -1.15 -40.04 -17.17
CA LEU A 60 0.08 -39.39 -16.71
C LEU A 60 1.31 -40.04 -17.37
N ILE A 61 2.40 -39.28 -17.42
CA ILE A 61 3.74 -39.71 -17.80
C ILE A 61 4.58 -39.74 -16.52
N THR A 62 5.23 -40.87 -16.24
CA THR A 62 6.32 -40.91 -15.26
C THR A 62 7.57 -40.36 -15.93
N VAL A 63 8.19 -39.34 -15.35
CA VAL A 63 9.34 -38.64 -15.97
C VAL A 63 10.65 -39.30 -15.51
N PRO A 64 11.53 -39.70 -16.44
CA PRO A 64 12.87 -40.20 -16.12
C PRO A 64 13.71 -39.13 -15.39
N PRO A 65 14.33 -39.43 -14.24
CA PRO A 65 14.85 -38.41 -13.32
C PRO A 65 16.08 -37.65 -13.84
N GLN A 66 16.86 -38.21 -14.76
CA GLN A 66 18.06 -37.55 -15.32
C GLN A 66 17.74 -36.72 -16.58
N SER A 67 16.56 -36.88 -17.18
CA SER A 67 16.09 -36.01 -18.28
C SER A 67 16.07 -34.54 -17.83
N THR A 68 16.19 -33.60 -18.76
CA THR A 68 16.17 -32.17 -18.45
C THR A 68 14.89 -31.79 -17.70
N LEU A 69 13.74 -32.33 -18.10
CA LEU A 69 12.47 -32.17 -17.36
C LEU A 69 12.52 -32.85 -15.99
N GLY A 70 13.10 -34.04 -15.89
CA GLY A 70 13.28 -34.79 -14.64
C GLY A 70 14.10 -34.03 -13.60
N GLN A 71 15.20 -33.40 -14.02
CA GLN A 71 16.06 -32.59 -13.14
C GLN A 71 15.34 -31.34 -12.61
N TRP A 72 14.61 -30.62 -13.47
CA TRP A 72 13.79 -29.47 -13.06
C TRP A 72 12.61 -29.87 -12.15
N LEU A 73 11.95 -31.00 -12.43
CA LEU A 73 10.94 -31.59 -11.54
C LEU A 73 11.54 -32.08 -10.21
N GLY A 74 12.77 -32.59 -10.21
CA GLY A 74 13.52 -32.97 -9.01
C GLY A 74 13.99 -31.79 -8.17
N LEU A 75 14.18 -30.61 -8.78
CA LEU A 75 14.26 -29.35 -8.04
C LEU A 75 12.89 -28.98 -7.46
N TYR A 76 11.83 -28.90 -8.27
CA TYR A 76 10.48 -28.55 -7.84
C TYR A 76 9.97 -29.45 -6.69
N ARG A 77 10.26 -30.75 -6.71
CA ARG A 77 10.05 -31.69 -5.59
C ARG A 77 10.73 -31.20 -4.31
N ARG A 78 12.05 -30.97 -4.35
CA ARG A 78 12.84 -30.50 -3.18
C ARG A 78 12.38 -29.13 -2.66
N LEU A 79 11.80 -28.29 -3.52
CA LEU A 79 11.21 -27.00 -3.12
C LEU A 79 9.85 -27.20 -2.42
N LEU A 80 9.00 -28.13 -2.88
CA LEU A 80 7.77 -28.51 -2.17
C LEU A 80 8.04 -29.20 -0.83
N GLU A 81 9.04 -30.09 -0.79
CA GLU A 81 9.46 -30.84 0.40
C GLU A 81 10.29 -29.99 1.38
N ASN A 82 10.59 -28.74 1.04
CA ASN A 82 11.30 -27.80 1.91
C ASN A 82 10.53 -27.56 3.22
N THR A 83 11.25 -27.51 4.34
CA THR A 83 10.66 -27.36 5.69
C THR A 83 9.81 -26.10 5.85
N VAL A 84 10.11 -25.02 5.15
CA VAL A 84 9.33 -23.77 5.16
C VAL A 84 7.98 -23.99 4.47
N VAL A 85 8.00 -24.56 3.26
CA VAL A 85 6.79 -24.85 2.46
C VAL A 85 5.92 -25.90 3.15
N GLN A 86 6.51 -26.99 3.66
CA GLN A 86 5.80 -28.01 4.43
C GLN A 86 5.23 -27.50 5.77
N SER A 87 5.83 -26.48 6.38
CA SER A 87 5.27 -25.85 7.59
C SER A 87 4.14 -24.88 7.25
N TRP A 88 4.23 -24.18 6.11
CA TRP A 88 3.14 -23.35 5.59
C TRP A 88 1.92 -24.21 5.20
N LEU A 89 2.11 -25.29 4.43
CA LEU A 89 1.03 -26.19 4.01
C LEU A 89 0.27 -26.79 5.21
N ARG A 90 0.99 -27.24 6.24
CA ARG A 90 0.37 -27.73 7.50
C ARG A 90 -0.40 -26.64 8.23
N ALA A 91 0.12 -25.41 8.28
CA ALA A 91 -0.58 -24.26 8.88
C ALA A 91 -1.82 -23.82 8.09
N GLN A 92 -1.91 -24.17 6.80
CA GLN A 92 -3.10 -23.96 5.96
C GLN A 92 -4.03 -25.19 5.91
N HIS A 93 -3.84 -26.17 6.80
CA HIS A 93 -4.66 -27.39 6.95
C HIS A 93 -4.67 -28.33 5.72
N PHE A 94 -3.62 -28.30 4.89
CA PHE A 94 -3.47 -29.27 3.79
C PHE A 94 -3.25 -30.69 4.35
N ALA A 95 -3.94 -31.67 3.77
CA ALA A 95 -3.67 -33.08 4.04
C ALA A 95 -2.36 -33.54 3.37
N PRO A 96 -1.69 -34.59 3.89
CA PRO A 96 -0.65 -35.30 3.15
C PRO A 96 -1.12 -35.70 1.74
N ASP A 97 -0.20 -35.72 0.77
CA ASP A 97 -0.45 -36.06 -0.64
C ASP A 97 -1.49 -35.21 -1.40
N THR A 98 -1.95 -34.08 -0.83
CA THR A 98 -2.86 -33.13 -1.52
C THR A 98 -2.28 -32.69 -2.86
N LEU A 99 -3.03 -32.88 -3.95
CA LEU A 99 -2.57 -32.50 -5.29
C LEU A 99 -2.61 -30.98 -5.49
N LEU A 100 -1.46 -30.34 -5.33
CA LEU A 100 -1.28 -28.92 -5.56
C LEU A 100 -1.46 -28.56 -7.04
N SER A 101 -2.08 -27.40 -7.28
CA SER A 101 -2.34 -26.84 -8.61
C SER A 101 -1.78 -25.42 -8.66
N ILE A 102 -0.56 -25.26 -9.16
CA ILE A 102 0.16 -23.97 -9.19
C ILE A 102 0.08 -23.36 -10.58
N ASN A 103 -0.35 -22.10 -10.68
CA ASN A 103 -0.43 -21.37 -11.93
C ASN A 103 0.78 -20.42 -12.07
N PRO A 104 1.80 -20.74 -12.91
CA PRO A 104 3.08 -20.01 -12.88
C PRO A 104 2.99 -18.56 -13.41
N SER A 105 1.96 -18.24 -14.19
CA SER A 105 1.75 -16.91 -14.78
C SER A 105 1.08 -15.92 -13.81
N THR A 106 0.13 -16.40 -13.00
CA THR A 106 -0.55 -15.57 -11.98
C THR A 106 0.08 -15.68 -10.59
N GLY A 107 0.99 -16.64 -10.39
CA GLY A 107 1.60 -16.93 -9.10
C GLY A 107 0.66 -17.60 -8.10
N THR A 108 -0.54 -18.03 -8.51
CA THR A 108 -1.54 -18.60 -7.60
C THR A 108 -1.33 -20.09 -7.31
N LEU A 109 -1.74 -20.53 -6.11
CA LEU A 109 -1.88 -21.93 -5.74
C LEU A 109 -3.37 -22.22 -5.49
N SER A 110 -3.91 -23.28 -6.10
CA SER A 110 -5.21 -23.83 -5.72
C SER A 110 -5.07 -25.28 -5.26
N ALA A 111 -5.90 -25.69 -4.30
CA ALA A 111 -6.00 -27.07 -3.85
C ALA A 111 -7.35 -27.34 -3.18
N GLU A 112 -7.73 -28.62 -3.08
CA GLU A 112 -8.82 -29.04 -2.19
C GLU A 112 -8.29 -29.15 -0.76
N VAL A 113 -8.90 -28.40 0.15
CA VAL A 113 -8.57 -28.35 1.58
C VAL A 113 -9.88 -28.41 2.35
N GLU A 114 -10.03 -29.39 3.24
CA GLU A 114 -11.24 -29.61 4.05
C GLU A 114 -12.53 -29.75 3.19
N GLY A 115 -12.42 -30.39 2.03
CA GLY A 115 -13.54 -30.59 1.09
C GLY A 115 -13.96 -29.34 0.31
N LYS A 116 -13.15 -28.27 0.32
CA LYS A 116 -13.38 -27.02 -0.42
C LYS A 116 -12.14 -26.65 -1.23
N THR A 117 -12.34 -26.14 -2.45
CA THR A 117 -11.24 -25.51 -3.20
C THR A 117 -10.83 -24.21 -2.52
N LYS A 118 -9.61 -24.16 -1.96
CA LYS A 118 -8.97 -22.91 -1.50
C LYS A 118 -7.99 -22.45 -2.59
N THR A 119 -7.97 -21.15 -2.86
CA THR A 119 -7.03 -20.49 -3.79
C THR A 119 -6.28 -19.41 -3.04
N PHE A 120 -4.95 -19.45 -3.16
CA PHE A 120 -4.00 -18.55 -2.53
C PHE A 120 -3.32 -17.68 -3.59
N GLN A 121 -3.09 -16.41 -3.27
CA GLN A 121 -2.55 -15.38 -4.16
C GLN A 121 -1.27 -14.79 -3.56
N LEU A 122 -0.40 -14.20 -4.39
CA LEU A 122 0.85 -13.61 -3.90
C LEU A 122 0.59 -12.46 -2.92
N SER A 123 -0.42 -11.65 -3.22
CA SER A 123 -0.84 -10.48 -2.45
C SER A 123 -1.90 -10.79 -1.38
N ASP A 124 -1.98 -12.04 -0.90
CA ASP A 124 -2.90 -12.42 0.19
C ASP A 124 -2.21 -12.45 1.56
N THR A 125 -3.03 -12.64 2.60
CA THR A 125 -2.63 -12.69 4.01
C THR A 125 -2.15 -14.07 4.48
N SER A 126 -2.30 -15.11 3.66
CA SER A 126 -1.88 -16.47 4.03
C SER A 126 -0.35 -16.60 4.16
N GLY A 127 0.38 -15.66 3.53
CA GLY A 127 1.83 -15.68 3.41
C GLY A 127 2.35 -16.53 2.25
N TRP A 128 1.49 -16.89 1.28
CA TRP A 128 1.89 -17.64 0.08
C TRP A 128 3.03 -16.94 -0.70
N GLY A 129 2.95 -15.62 -0.90
CA GLY A 129 4.02 -14.84 -1.55
C GLY A 129 5.38 -14.90 -0.84
N GLN A 130 5.39 -15.14 0.47
CA GLN A 130 6.58 -15.19 1.32
C GLN A 130 7.28 -16.55 1.31
N ILE A 131 6.67 -17.58 0.72
CA ILE A 131 7.24 -18.94 0.65
C ILE A 131 7.27 -19.54 -0.76
N SER A 132 6.63 -18.90 -1.75
CA SER A 132 6.41 -19.49 -3.08
C SER A 132 7.43 -19.09 -4.15
N GLY A 133 8.27 -18.06 -3.95
CA GLY A 133 9.10 -17.47 -5.00
C GLY A 133 9.93 -18.50 -5.81
N PRO A 134 10.88 -19.22 -5.19
CA PRO A 134 11.72 -20.19 -5.91
C PRO A 134 10.93 -21.35 -6.54
N LEU A 135 9.80 -21.72 -5.93
CA LEU A 135 8.89 -22.77 -6.38
C LEU A 135 8.12 -22.33 -7.64
N LEU A 136 7.69 -21.07 -7.69
CA LEU A 136 7.07 -20.45 -8.86
C LEU A 136 8.07 -20.27 -10.00
N ASP A 137 9.31 -19.89 -9.71
CA ASP A 137 10.35 -19.78 -10.74
C ASP A 137 10.68 -21.13 -11.37
N ALA A 138 10.82 -22.20 -10.57
CA ALA A 138 10.93 -23.56 -11.08
C ALA A 138 9.67 -23.95 -11.89
N ALA A 139 8.47 -23.56 -11.43
CA ALA A 139 7.22 -23.82 -12.14
C ALA A 139 7.12 -23.06 -13.48
N LYS A 140 7.64 -21.84 -13.59
CA LYS A 140 7.75 -21.07 -14.85
C LYS A 140 8.64 -21.81 -15.86
N VAL A 141 9.76 -22.39 -15.41
CA VAL A 141 10.63 -23.22 -16.26
C VAL A 141 9.93 -24.50 -16.72
N ILE A 142 9.21 -25.19 -15.83
CA ILE A 142 8.53 -26.46 -16.12
C ILE A 142 7.29 -26.26 -17.02
N ALA A 143 6.54 -25.18 -16.81
CA ALA A 143 5.30 -24.86 -17.52
C ALA A 143 5.21 -23.37 -17.88
N PRO A 144 6.02 -22.89 -18.86
CA PRO A 144 6.07 -21.49 -19.25
C PRO A 144 4.82 -21.02 -20.01
N GLY A 145 4.64 -19.70 -20.04
CA GLY A 145 3.49 -19.03 -20.66
C GLY A 145 2.16 -19.28 -19.93
N ASN A 146 1.08 -18.64 -20.39
CA ASN A 146 -0.26 -18.82 -19.83
C ASN A 146 -0.89 -20.16 -20.26
N ASN A 147 -0.26 -21.26 -19.86
CA ASN A 147 -0.64 -22.62 -20.19
C ASN A 147 -1.55 -23.28 -19.13
N GLY A 148 -2.05 -22.51 -18.17
CA GLY A 148 -2.80 -23.02 -17.02
C GLY A 148 -1.93 -23.79 -16.03
N ASP A 149 -2.57 -24.39 -15.04
CA ASP A 149 -1.89 -24.78 -13.80
C ASP A 149 -1.06 -26.07 -13.93
N LEU A 150 0.19 -25.97 -13.45
CA LEU A 150 1.09 -27.07 -13.20
C LEU A 150 0.56 -27.90 -12.02
N ARG A 151 0.15 -29.14 -12.32
CA ARG A 151 -0.18 -30.18 -11.34
C ARG A 151 0.86 -31.28 -11.43
N VAL A 152 1.65 -31.45 -10.39
CA VAL A 152 2.68 -32.50 -10.29
C VAL A 152 2.25 -33.54 -9.27
N ARG A 153 2.19 -34.80 -9.68
CA ARG A 153 1.88 -35.92 -8.78
C ARG A 153 3.18 -36.56 -8.31
N LEU A 154 3.48 -36.38 -7.03
CA LEU A 154 4.60 -37.05 -6.38
C LEU A 154 4.22 -38.48 -5.98
N ARG A 155 5.23 -39.36 -5.98
CA ARG A 155 5.25 -40.73 -5.49
C ARG A 155 6.66 -40.97 -4.95
N GLU A 156 6.81 -41.85 -3.96
CA GLU A 156 8.08 -42.24 -3.33
C GLU A 156 9.29 -42.16 -4.30
N ASP A 157 9.36 -43.10 -5.26
CA ASP A 157 10.46 -43.17 -6.25
C ASP A 157 10.21 -42.42 -7.58
N SER A 158 9.10 -41.71 -7.77
CA SER A 158 8.76 -41.17 -9.10
C SER A 158 7.95 -39.87 -9.13
N ILE A 159 8.14 -39.08 -10.20
CA ILE A 159 7.37 -37.87 -10.47
C ILE A 159 6.50 -38.10 -11.71
N GLN A 160 5.21 -37.78 -11.59
CA GLN A 160 4.22 -37.95 -12.65
C GLN A 160 3.58 -36.61 -13.03
N VAL A 161 3.54 -36.33 -14.33
CA VAL A 161 2.93 -35.11 -14.91
C VAL A 161 2.00 -35.47 -16.08
N SER A 162 1.17 -34.51 -16.52
CA SER A 162 0.35 -34.71 -17.72
C SER A 162 1.18 -34.58 -19.00
N ALA A 163 0.71 -35.18 -20.09
CA ALA A 163 1.33 -34.99 -21.41
C ALA A 163 1.33 -33.52 -21.89
N LYS A 164 0.48 -32.64 -21.32
CA LYS A 164 0.52 -31.19 -21.60
C LYS A 164 1.77 -30.54 -21.01
N VAL A 165 2.21 -30.96 -19.82
CA VAL A 165 3.43 -30.42 -19.18
C VAL A 165 4.66 -30.80 -19.99
N VAL A 166 4.80 -32.08 -20.37
CA VAL A 166 5.91 -32.54 -21.23
C VAL A 166 5.89 -31.81 -22.58
N ALA A 167 4.73 -31.71 -23.24
CA ALA A 167 4.63 -30.98 -24.51
C ALA A 167 5.04 -29.49 -24.37
N ASN A 168 4.53 -28.80 -23.35
CA ASN A 168 4.86 -27.40 -23.12
C ASN A 168 6.35 -27.20 -22.82
N PHE A 169 6.97 -28.07 -22.02
CA PHE A 169 8.40 -28.02 -21.76
C PHE A 169 9.21 -28.28 -23.03
N GLU A 170 8.91 -29.35 -23.77
CA GLU A 170 9.71 -29.83 -24.91
C GLU A 170 9.46 -29.09 -26.25
N GLY A 171 8.98 -27.84 -26.22
CA GLY A 171 8.74 -27.04 -27.43
C GLY A 171 7.44 -27.37 -28.20
N VAL A 172 6.95 -28.61 -28.09
CA VAL A 172 5.97 -29.21 -29.00
C VAL A 172 4.50 -28.99 -28.66
N SER A 173 3.64 -29.02 -29.67
CA SER A 173 2.18 -29.04 -29.48
C SER A 173 1.67 -30.45 -29.14
N LEU A 174 0.88 -30.58 -28.06
CA LEU A 174 0.16 -31.82 -27.73
C LEU A 174 -0.98 -32.04 -28.74
N PRO A 175 -0.97 -33.12 -29.55
CA PRO A 175 -1.91 -33.29 -30.67
C PRO A 175 -3.35 -33.42 -30.18
N GLN A 176 -4.28 -32.87 -30.96
CA GLN A 176 -5.73 -32.89 -30.70
C GLN A 176 -6.46 -33.87 -31.64
N THR A 177 -5.91 -34.11 -32.84
CA THR A 177 -6.53 -35.00 -33.86
C THR A 177 -5.64 -36.18 -34.25
N LEU A 178 -6.25 -37.24 -34.79
CA LEU A 178 -5.53 -38.46 -35.21
C LEU A 178 -4.50 -38.18 -36.32
N THR A 179 -4.79 -37.22 -37.20
CA THR A 179 -3.86 -36.75 -38.23
C THR A 179 -2.64 -36.05 -37.62
N GLN A 180 -2.84 -35.18 -36.64
CA GLN A 180 -1.74 -34.51 -35.92
C GLN A 180 -0.88 -35.52 -35.16
N ALA A 181 -1.49 -36.47 -34.43
CA ALA A 181 -0.75 -37.50 -33.71
C ALA A 181 0.05 -38.41 -34.66
N ARG A 182 -0.55 -38.85 -35.78
CA ARG A 182 0.16 -39.65 -36.82
C ARG A 182 1.27 -38.87 -37.54
N ALA A 183 1.21 -37.54 -37.59
CA ALA A 183 2.30 -36.73 -38.12
C ALA A 183 3.44 -36.60 -37.09
N GLN A 184 3.13 -36.20 -35.86
CA GLN A 184 4.12 -36.03 -34.79
C GLN A 184 4.83 -37.33 -34.41
N ILE A 185 4.10 -38.46 -34.33
CA ILE A 185 4.72 -39.76 -34.02
C ILE A 185 5.72 -40.17 -35.11
N ARG A 186 5.35 -40.13 -36.40
CA ARG A 186 6.28 -40.47 -37.49
C ARG A 186 7.51 -39.57 -37.61
N HIS A 187 7.40 -38.31 -37.15
CA HIS A 187 8.51 -37.36 -37.12
C HIS A 187 9.47 -37.58 -35.94
N LEU A 188 9.02 -38.24 -34.87
CA LEU A 188 9.76 -38.39 -33.61
C LEU A 188 10.11 -39.85 -33.25
N GLU A 189 9.43 -40.85 -33.80
CA GLU A 189 9.62 -42.26 -33.43
C GLU A 189 10.98 -42.86 -33.84
N HIS A 190 11.68 -42.17 -34.75
CA HIS A 190 13.05 -42.48 -35.18
C HIS A 190 14.12 -41.55 -34.58
N LYS A 191 13.77 -40.75 -33.57
CA LYS A 191 14.70 -39.86 -32.85
C LYS A 191 14.92 -40.34 -31.43
N ASP A 192 16.09 -39.99 -30.88
CA ASP A 192 16.43 -40.29 -29.49
C ASP A 192 16.12 -39.14 -28.52
N THR A 193 15.78 -37.96 -29.03
CA THR A 193 15.34 -36.77 -28.26
C THR A 193 14.21 -36.04 -28.98
N PHE A 194 13.58 -35.08 -28.30
CA PHE A 194 12.75 -34.06 -28.97
C PHE A 194 13.61 -33.20 -29.93
N ASP A 195 12.93 -32.44 -30.80
CA ASP A 195 13.59 -31.44 -31.64
C ASP A 195 14.14 -30.29 -30.80
N PRO A 196 15.28 -29.68 -31.18
CA PRO A 196 15.79 -28.47 -30.53
C PRO A 196 14.74 -27.35 -30.55
N ILE A 197 14.54 -26.71 -29.40
CA ILE A 197 13.63 -25.57 -29.26
C ILE A 197 14.18 -24.38 -30.09
N PRO A 198 13.35 -23.66 -30.87
CA PRO A 198 13.80 -22.53 -31.68
C PRO A 198 14.45 -21.42 -30.84
N ALA A 199 15.48 -20.77 -31.38
CA ALA A 199 16.24 -19.74 -30.67
C ALA A 199 15.44 -18.44 -30.44
N ASP A 200 14.34 -18.25 -31.17
CA ASP A 200 13.35 -17.19 -31.06
C ASP A 200 12.19 -17.53 -30.08
N ASP A 201 12.23 -18.69 -29.42
CA ASP A 201 11.23 -19.06 -28.40
C ASP A 201 11.44 -18.28 -27.09
N HIS A 202 10.84 -17.08 -27.03
CA HIS A 202 10.85 -16.21 -25.86
C HIS A 202 10.20 -16.82 -24.60
N LEU A 203 9.40 -17.90 -24.71
CA LEU A 203 8.83 -18.59 -23.55
C LEU A 203 9.80 -19.64 -22.99
N ARG A 204 10.75 -20.13 -23.80
CA ARG A 204 11.63 -21.26 -23.46
C ARG A 204 13.12 -20.99 -23.76
N PRO A 205 13.74 -19.87 -23.33
CA PRO A 205 15.15 -19.59 -23.64
C PRO A 205 16.09 -20.69 -23.13
N ALA A 206 16.95 -21.21 -23.99
CA ALA A 206 17.86 -22.31 -23.66
C ALA A 206 18.81 -21.99 -22.47
N SER A 207 19.20 -20.72 -22.32
CA SER A 207 19.96 -20.21 -21.16
C SER A 207 19.27 -20.54 -19.84
N SER A 208 18.00 -20.15 -19.71
CA SER A 208 17.18 -20.29 -18.49
C SER A 208 16.88 -21.73 -18.06
N ARG A 209 17.13 -22.71 -18.94
CA ARG A 209 16.82 -24.13 -18.74
C ARG A 209 18.04 -25.03 -18.63
N SER A 210 19.23 -24.46 -18.88
CA SER A 210 20.52 -25.13 -18.79
C SER A 210 20.83 -25.69 -17.39
N ALA A 211 21.76 -26.64 -17.30
CA ALA A 211 22.28 -27.13 -16.02
C ALA A 211 22.86 -25.99 -15.15
N GLN A 212 23.43 -24.94 -15.76
CA GLN A 212 23.90 -23.76 -15.02
C GLN A 212 22.74 -22.97 -14.42
N ALA A 213 21.65 -22.76 -15.15
CA ALA A 213 20.44 -22.12 -14.60
C ALA A 213 19.80 -22.96 -13.48
N LEU A 214 19.80 -24.28 -13.60
CA LEU A 214 19.34 -25.20 -12.55
C LEU A 214 20.20 -25.10 -11.27
N LEU A 215 21.51 -24.88 -11.40
CA LEU A 215 22.41 -24.66 -10.26
C LEU A 215 22.22 -23.26 -9.64
N VAL A 216 22.07 -22.22 -10.46
CA VAL A 216 21.74 -20.86 -10.01
C VAL A 216 20.42 -20.86 -9.24
N GLN A 217 19.39 -21.53 -9.75
CA GLN A 217 18.08 -21.60 -9.07
C GLN A 217 18.14 -22.39 -7.75
N GLN A 218 19.00 -23.40 -7.64
CA GLN A 218 19.27 -24.08 -6.36
C GLN A 218 19.94 -23.15 -5.33
N HIS A 219 20.92 -22.35 -5.75
CA HIS A 219 21.55 -21.35 -4.87
C HIS A 219 20.57 -20.25 -4.45
N ASN A 220 19.80 -19.71 -5.40
CA ASN A 220 18.78 -18.69 -5.13
C ASN A 220 17.69 -19.22 -4.18
N ALA A 221 17.24 -20.47 -4.35
CA ALA A 221 16.29 -21.10 -3.43
C ALA A 221 16.85 -21.24 -2.01
N ALA A 222 18.10 -21.66 -1.86
CA ALA A 222 18.75 -21.75 -0.54
C ALA A 222 18.90 -20.38 0.14
N ARG A 223 19.24 -19.34 -0.63
CA ARG A 223 19.33 -17.94 -0.18
C ARG A 223 17.98 -17.34 0.20
N TYR A 224 16.90 -17.72 -0.48
CA TYR A 224 15.53 -17.27 -0.17
C TYR A 224 14.99 -17.96 1.09
N TYR A 225 15.08 -19.30 1.18
CA TYR A 225 14.52 -20.04 2.31
C TYR A 225 15.29 -19.87 3.63
N SER A 226 16.47 -19.24 3.64
CA SER A 226 17.14 -18.85 4.90
C SER A 226 16.53 -17.62 5.57
N THR A 227 15.78 -16.75 4.86
CA THR A 227 15.10 -15.58 5.45
C THR A 227 13.59 -15.57 5.27
N ALA A 228 13.04 -16.34 4.32
CA ALA A 228 11.59 -16.54 4.16
C ALA A 228 10.81 -16.83 5.45
N PRO A 229 11.32 -17.61 6.44
CA PRO A 229 10.62 -17.81 7.71
C PRO A 229 10.42 -16.51 8.51
N GLN A 230 11.43 -15.63 8.52
CA GLN A 230 11.40 -14.36 9.23
C GLN A 230 10.45 -13.36 8.56
N ALA A 231 10.47 -13.30 7.22
CA ALA A 231 9.52 -12.53 6.43
C ALA A 231 8.06 -13.02 6.63
N LEU A 232 7.83 -14.34 6.63
CA LEU A 232 6.51 -14.93 6.90
C LEU A 232 6.04 -14.63 8.33
N ALA A 233 6.92 -14.70 9.33
CA ALA A 233 6.58 -14.42 10.71
C ALA A 233 6.22 -12.94 10.92
N TYR A 234 7.00 -12.01 10.37
CA TYR A 234 6.68 -10.58 10.40
C TYR A 234 5.38 -10.26 9.64
N LYS A 235 5.14 -10.87 8.45
CA LYS A 235 3.87 -10.68 7.73
C LYS A 235 2.68 -11.10 8.58
N ARG A 236 2.76 -12.27 9.24
CA ARG A 236 1.69 -12.76 10.12
C ARG A 236 1.43 -11.83 11.30
N LEU A 237 2.48 -11.39 11.99
CA LEU A 237 2.38 -10.44 13.10
C LEU A 237 1.77 -9.09 12.65
N ALA A 238 2.21 -8.54 11.52
CA ALA A 238 1.64 -7.30 10.98
C ALA A 238 0.17 -7.44 10.56
N VAL A 239 -0.20 -8.56 9.94
CA VAL A 239 -1.59 -8.91 9.59
C VAL A 239 -2.45 -9.09 10.85
N GLU A 240 -1.93 -9.74 11.90
CA GLU A 240 -2.64 -9.98 13.15
C GLU A 240 -2.89 -8.68 13.92
N VAL A 241 -1.89 -7.78 13.98
CA VAL A 241 -2.04 -6.43 14.53
C VAL A 241 -3.07 -5.62 13.74
N ALA A 242 -3.04 -5.67 12.41
CA ALA A 242 -3.99 -4.94 11.56
C ALA A 242 -5.43 -5.47 11.70
N ASN A 243 -5.62 -6.78 11.81
CA ASN A 243 -6.93 -7.42 11.94
C ASN A 243 -7.58 -7.25 13.31
N ASN A 244 -6.77 -7.17 14.38
CA ASN A 244 -7.28 -6.97 15.74
C ASN A 244 -7.40 -5.48 16.13
N LEU A 245 -6.88 -4.54 15.32
CA LEU A 245 -7.04 -3.11 15.55
C LEU A 245 -8.54 -2.71 15.47
N PRO A 246 -9.15 -2.18 16.53
CA PRO A 246 -10.60 -1.92 16.54
C PRO A 246 -11.00 -0.79 15.58
N ASN A 247 -11.79 -1.10 14.56
CA ASN A 247 -12.30 -0.13 13.59
C ASN A 247 -13.61 0.53 14.06
N THR A 248 -13.54 1.75 14.58
CA THR A 248 -14.68 2.51 15.10
C THR A 248 -15.84 2.63 14.11
N ARG A 249 -15.57 2.81 12.81
CA ARG A 249 -16.63 2.96 11.80
C ARG A 249 -17.30 1.63 11.44
N ALA A 250 -16.57 0.52 11.50
CA ALA A 250 -17.14 -0.81 11.35
C ALA A 250 -18.00 -1.22 12.57
N GLU A 251 -17.57 -0.87 13.79
CA GLU A 251 -18.39 -1.09 15.00
C GLU A 251 -19.64 -0.19 15.01
N ALA A 252 -19.53 1.06 14.56
CA ALA A 252 -20.68 1.93 14.37
C ALA A 252 -21.66 1.42 13.30
N LYS A 253 -21.15 0.76 12.24
CA LYS A 253 -22.00 0.09 11.25
C LYS A 253 -22.81 -1.04 11.88
N LYS A 254 -22.17 -1.92 12.67
CA LYS A 254 -22.86 -3.00 13.39
C LYS A 254 -23.96 -2.43 14.30
N TRP A 255 -23.64 -1.39 15.07
CA TRP A 255 -24.61 -0.67 15.91
C TRP A 255 -25.79 -0.10 15.12
N ALA A 256 -25.54 0.49 13.94
CA ALA A 256 -26.58 1.03 13.07
C ALA A 256 -27.44 -0.06 12.41
N ASP A 257 -26.83 -1.16 11.95
CA ASP A 257 -27.52 -2.34 11.41
C ASP A 257 -28.44 -2.97 12.48
N ASP A 258 -27.94 -3.13 13.72
CA ASP A 258 -28.70 -3.63 14.87
C ASP A 258 -29.85 -2.69 15.25
N LEU A 259 -29.63 -1.37 15.24
CA LEU A 259 -30.66 -0.35 15.47
C LEU A 259 -31.77 -0.43 14.41
N LEU A 260 -31.41 -0.52 13.13
CA LEU A 260 -32.39 -0.66 12.04
C LEU A 260 -33.16 -1.97 12.12
N LEU A 261 -32.49 -3.09 12.41
CA LEU A 261 -33.13 -4.39 12.62
C LEU A 261 -34.13 -4.35 13.78
N LYS A 262 -33.75 -3.73 14.91
CA LYS A 262 -34.59 -3.60 16.10
C LYS A 262 -35.80 -2.69 15.90
N LEU A 263 -35.63 -1.58 15.18
CA LEU A 263 -36.67 -0.57 14.98
C LEU A 263 -37.62 -0.89 13.82
N THR A 264 -37.17 -1.60 12.78
CA THR A 264 -37.97 -1.91 11.58
C THR A 264 -38.38 -3.38 11.45
N GLY A 265 -37.79 -4.28 12.25
CA GLY A 265 -37.97 -5.72 12.14
C GLY A 265 -37.31 -6.36 10.91
N LYS A 266 -36.45 -5.63 10.18
CA LYS A 266 -35.84 -6.06 8.92
C LYS A 266 -34.32 -5.78 8.94
N PRO A 267 -33.47 -6.69 8.43
CA PRO A 267 -32.08 -6.35 8.17
C PRO A 267 -32.02 -5.31 7.04
N ILE A 268 -31.46 -4.14 7.33
CA ILE A 268 -31.23 -3.05 6.38
C ILE A 268 -29.75 -2.68 6.49
N ASP A 269 -29.06 -2.56 5.36
CA ASP A 269 -27.68 -2.12 5.34
C ASP A 269 -27.60 -0.63 5.69
N SER A 270 -27.12 -0.29 6.89
CA SER A 270 -27.03 1.09 7.38
C SER A 270 -26.12 2.00 6.54
N ASP A 271 -25.21 1.43 5.74
CA ASP A 271 -24.40 2.20 4.79
C ASP A 271 -25.18 2.63 3.52
N THR A 272 -26.40 2.13 3.33
CA THR A 272 -27.36 2.59 2.30
C THR A 272 -28.40 3.58 2.83
N VAL A 273 -28.41 3.86 4.15
CA VAL A 273 -29.36 4.74 4.82
C VAL A 273 -28.70 6.06 5.17
N TYR A 274 -29.28 7.17 4.74
CA TYR A 274 -28.80 8.53 4.97
C TYR A 274 -29.72 9.27 5.94
N LEU A 275 -29.14 9.86 7.00
CA LEU A 275 -29.78 10.92 7.78
C LEU A 275 -29.52 12.24 7.05
N ASN A 276 -30.55 12.76 6.40
CA ASN A 276 -30.51 14.05 5.70
C ASN A 276 -31.17 15.11 6.58
N ARG A 277 -30.47 16.23 6.80
CA ARG A 277 -30.89 17.35 7.66
C ARG A 277 -31.16 18.62 6.84
N PHE A 278 -32.29 19.26 7.11
CA PHE A 278 -32.92 20.34 6.37
C PHE A 278 -33.19 21.56 7.28
N LYS A 279 -33.87 22.59 6.78
CA LYS A 279 -34.25 23.79 7.56
C LYS A 279 -35.77 23.85 7.74
N GLY A 280 -36.34 22.75 8.25
CA GLY A 280 -37.77 22.42 8.19
C GLY A 280 -38.20 21.65 6.93
N GLY A 281 -39.50 21.44 6.76
CA GLY A 281 -40.10 20.72 5.63
C GLY A 281 -41.56 21.10 5.38
N GLU A 282 -42.15 20.53 4.32
CA GLU A 282 -43.56 20.68 3.94
C GLU A 282 -44.37 19.48 4.45
N SER A 283 -45.63 19.65 4.85
CA SER A 283 -46.37 18.55 5.52
C SER A 283 -46.90 17.51 4.51
N ALA A 284 -46.58 16.24 4.74
CA ALA A 284 -46.85 15.15 3.81
C ALA A 284 -47.12 13.80 4.50
N ASP A 285 -47.64 12.84 3.73
CA ASP A 285 -47.91 11.45 4.15
C ASP A 285 -46.60 10.62 4.17
N THR A 286 -45.66 11.01 5.02
CA THR A 286 -44.35 10.37 5.20
C THR A 286 -44.17 9.80 6.60
N ALA A 287 -43.09 9.05 6.84
CA ALA A 287 -42.78 8.48 8.14
C ALA A 287 -42.64 9.54 9.25
N THR A 288 -42.12 10.72 8.93
CA THR A 288 -41.97 11.85 9.86
C THR A 288 -43.23 12.72 9.94
N GLY A 289 -43.99 12.84 8.84
CA GLY A 289 -45.06 13.81 8.61
C GLY A 289 -44.63 15.00 7.73
N TRP A 290 -43.39 14.98 7.22
CA TRP A 290 -42.75 16.03 6.44
C TRP A 290 -42.06 15.50 5.17
N GLU A 291 -41.96 16.33 4.15
CA GLU A 291 -41.13 16.12 2.96
C GLU A 291 -40.32 17.38 2.61
N HIS A 292 -39.27 17.22 1.81
CA HIS A 292 -38.29 18.26 1.47
C HIS A 292 -38.05 18.24 -0.05
N THR A 293 -38.98 18.83 -0.78
CA THR A 293 -39.06 18.80 -2.26
C THR A 293 -38.12 19.77 -2.96
N PHE A 294 -37.94 20.98 -2.42
CA PHE A 294 -37.23 22.10 -3.08
C PHE A 294 -35.94 22.56 -2.36
N GLN A 295 -35.33 21.69 -1.55
CA GLN A 295 -34.09 22.00 -0.82
C GLN A 295 -33.15 20.80 -0.77
N GLU A 296 -31.85 21.05 -0.84
CA GLU A 296 -30.83 20.06 -0.48
C GLU A 296 -30.60 20.06 1.04
N PRO A 297 -30.23 18.91 1.64
CA PRO A 297 -29.88 18.86 3.04
C PRO A 297 -28.55 19.57 3.28
N TRP A 298 -28.48 20.37 4.34
CA TRP A 298 -27.22 20.99 4.77
C TRP A 298 -26.27 19.99 5.44
N SER A 299 -26.76 18.80 5.81
CA SER A 299 -25.93 17.64 6.15
C SER A 299 -26.61 16.36 5.69
N SER A 300 -25.88 15.55 4.90
CA SER A 300 -26.30 14.24 4.39
C SER A 300 -25.24 13.23 4.81
N LEU A 301 -25.49 12.45 5.86
CA LEU A 301 -24.57 11.48 6.42
C LEU A 301 -25.19 10.09 6.41
N ARG A 302 -24.38 9.05 6.14
CA ARG A 302 -24.87 7.68 6.35
C ARG A 302 -25.14 7.44 7.82
N LEU A 303 -26.06 6.52 8.13
CA LEU A 303 -26.55 6.31 9.49
C LEU A 303 -25.44 6.05 10.53
N PRO A 304 -24.38 5.26 10.25
CA PRO A 304 -23.30 5.07 11.22
C PRO A 304 -22.50 6.34 11.48
N ASP A 305 -22.26 7.17 10.45
CA ASP A 305 -21.56 8.46 10.60
C ASP A 305 -22.40 9.47 11.37
N ALA A 306 -23.72 9.48 11.13
CA ALA A 306 -24.67 10.30 11.85
C ALA A 306 -24.77 9.93 13.34
N LEU A 307 -24.76 8.62 13.66
CA LEU A 307 -24.71 8.14 15.04
C LEU A 307 -23.42 8.57 15.75
N LEU A 308 -22.27 8.43 15.10
CA LEU A 308 -20.98 8.85 15.66
C LEU A 308 -20.85 10.39 15.80
N LYS A 309 -21.52 11.18 14.96
CA LYS A 309 -21.56 12.66 15.05
C LYS A 309 -22.41 13.17 16.24
N ASN A 310 -23.15 12.27 16.89
CA ASN A 310 -24.10 12.50 18.00
C ASN A 310 -25.24 13.48 17.70
N PHE A 311 -26.37 13.30 18.40
CA PHE A 311 -27.52 14.21 18.35
C PHE A 311 -27.33 15.39 19.31
N SER A 312 -27.64 16.59 18.86
CA SER A 312 -27.48 17.87 19.57
C SER A 312 -28.65 18.20 20.50
N GLU A 313 -28.45 19.13 21.43
CA GLU A 313 -29.50 19.60 22.36
C GLU A 313 -30.75 20.14 21.64
N HIS A 314 -30.62 20.69 20.43
CA HIS A 314 -31.74 21.08 19.57
C HIS A 314 -32.55 19.87 19.07
N ASP A 315 -31.86 18.78 18.75
CA ASP A 315 -32.49 17.54 18.27
C ASP A 315 -33.29 16.83 19.39
N TRP A 316 -32.90 17.03 20.64
CA TRP A 316 -33.54 16.45 21.82
C TRP A 316 -34.91 17.10 22.12
N VAL A 317 -35.21 18.26 21.51
CA VAL A 317 -36.51 18.93 21.65
C VAL A 317 -37.57 18.13 20.87
N PRO A 318 -38.66 17.66 21.52
CA PRO A 318 -39.64 16.79 20.87
C PRO A 318 -40.25 17.40 19.60
N GLY A 319 -40.03 16.73 18.47
CA GLY A 319 -40.53 17.13 17.16
C GLY A 319 -39.53 17.88 16.28
N ASN A 320 -38.51 18.55 16.85
CA ASN A 320 -37.52 19.30 16.07
C ASN A 320 -36.77 18.38 15.08
N LEU A 321 -36.17 17.30 15.59
CA LEU A 321 -35.38 16.38 14.75
C LEU A 321 -36.20 15.69 13.64
N ASP A 322 -37.52 15.48 13.83
CA ASP A 322 -38.38 14.88 12.80
C ASP A 322 -38.91 15.90 11.78
N LEU A 323 -38.86 17.20 12.09
CA LEU A 323 -39.14 18.32 11.17
C LEU A 323 -37.89 18.72 10.38
N ASP A 324 -36.74 18.75 11.04
CA ASP A 324 -35.46 19.16 10.48
C ASP A 324 -34.67 17.99 9.86
N ALA A 325 -35.14 16.74 9.91
CA ALA A 325 -34.46 15.61 9.31
C ALA A 325 -35.39 14.46 8.89
N GLY A 326 -34.86 13.58 8.03
CA GLY A 326 -35.46 12.29 7.70
C GLY A 326 -34.41 11.24 7.34
N LEU A 327 -34.83 9.97 7.31
CA LEU A 327 -34.01 8.84 6.87
C LEU A 327 -34.37 8.48 5.43
N TYR A 328 -33.38 8.38 4.53
CA TYR A 328 -33.60 8.18 3.10
C TYR A 328 -32.61 7.17 2.50
N THR A 329 -32.97 6.58 1.36
CA THR A 329 -32.06 5.72 0.56
C THR A 329 -31.13 6.52 -0.36
N GLN A 330 -31.21 7.86 -0.34
CA GLN A 330 -30.47 8.75 -1.23
C GLN A 330 -29.65 9.80 -0.43
N PRO A 331 -28.41 10.09 -0.85
CA PRO A 331 -27.63 11.22 -0.34
C PRO A 331 -28.16 12.56 -0.89
N ALA A 332 -27.51 13.66 -0.51
CA ALA A 332 -27.62 14.95 -1.19
C ALA A 332 -27.55 14.84 -2.74
N GLY A 333 -28.27 15.72 -3.45
CA GLY A 333 -28.36 15.78 -4.91
C GLY A 333 -29.74 15.46 -5.51
N GLN A 334 -30.80 15.37 -4.69
CA GLN A 334 -32.15 15.02 -5.15
C GLN A 334 -33.10 16.21 -5.34
N SER A 335 -32.76 17.46 -4.98
CA SER A 335 -33.72 18.58 -5.00
C SER A 335 -34.24 18.92 -6.40
N GLU A 336 -33.46 18.63 -7.46
CA GLU A 336 -33.90 18.76 -8.86
C GLU A 336 -34.60 17.48 -9.39
N ASN A 337 -34.54 16.38 -8.64
CA ASN A 337 -34.98 15.03 -9.04
C ASN A 337 -36.22 14.53 -8.27
N GLY A 338 -36.98 15.44 -7.63
CA GLY A 338 -38.18 15.13 -6.84
C GLY A 338 -37.99 15.24 -5.32
N GLY A 339 -36.78 15.56 -4.85
CA GLY A 339 -36.47 15.83 -3.45
C GLY A 339 -36.50 14.60 -2.55
N TYR A 340 -36.90 14.80 -1.30
CA TYR A 340 -36.86 13.80 -0.25
C TYR A 340 -38.25 13.63 0.37
N GLY A 341 -38.84 12.43 0.27
CA GLY A 341 -40.21 12.17 0.72
C GLY A 341 -40.60 10.69 0.60
N LYS A 342 -41.90 10.39 0.51
CA LYS A 342 -42.43 9.01 0.60
C LYS A 342 -41.82 8.01 -0.40
N HIS A 343 -41.31 8.50 -1.54
CA HIS A 343 -40.76 7.69 -2.61
C HIS A 343 -39.30 7.21 -2.37
N ASN A 344 -38.55 7.86 -1.46
CA ASN A 344 -37.16 7.51 -1.13
C ASN A 344 -36.88 7.44 0.38
N GLN A 345 -37.89 7.60 1.24
CA GLN A 345 -37.78 7.45 2.69
C GLN A 345 -37.42 6.02 3.13
N ILE A 346 -36.80 5.91 4.29
CA ILE A 346 -36.94 4.75 5.17
C ILE A 346 -38.15 5.01 6.08
N ASP A 347 -38.98 3.99 6.31
CA ASP A 347 -40.21 4.11 7.10
C ASP A 347 -39.93 4.06 8.62
N LEU A 348 -39.15 5.05 9.10
CA LEU A 348 -38.66 5.17 10.47
C LEU A 348 -38.33 6.64 10.79
N LYS A 349 -38.73 7.14 11.96
CA LYS A 349 -38.41 8.52 12.38
C LYS A 349 -36.98 8.66 12.91
N PRO A 350 -36.23 9.72 12.55
CA PRO A 350 -34.97 10.08 13.18
C PRO A 350 -35.02 10.12 14.72
N SER A 351 -36.09 10.63 15.32
CA SER A 351 -36.27 10.65 16.79
C SER A 351 -36.33 9.25 17.40
N GLN A 352 -36.86 8.24 16.70
CA GLN A 352 -36.87 6.85 17.18
C GLN A 352 -35.46 6.26 17.18
N VAL A 353 -34.64 6.57 16.17
CA VAL A 353 -33.22 6.18 16.15
C VAL A 353 -32.46 6.85 17.30
N MET A 354 -32.64 8.15 17.51
CA MET A 354 -32.01 8.89 18.60
C MET A 354 -32.36 8.31 19.99
N HIS A 355 -33.65 8.10 20.26
CA HIS A 355 -34.10 7.56 21.55
C HIS A 355 -33.68 6.09 21.80
N GLU A 356 -33.42 5.31 20.74
CA GLU A 356 -32.89 3.96 20.86
C GLU A 356 -31.36 3.93 20.96
N SER A 357 -30.65 4.83 20.25
CA SER A 357 -29.19 4.91 20.29
C SER A 357 -28.66 5.31 21.67
N TRP A 358 -29.37 6.19 22.39
CA TRP A 358 -29.07 6.57 23.79
C TRP A 358 -29.01 5.37 24.78
N LYS A 359 -29.56 4.21 24.42
CA LYS A 359 -29.49 2.99 25.24
C LYS A 359 -28.19 2.20 25.04
N THR A 360 -27.34 2.65 24.12
CA THR A 360 -26.05 2.04 23.79
C THR A 360 -24.93 2.94 24.27
N ASP A 361 -24.20 2.53 25.31
CA ASP A 361 -22.92 3.15 25.64
C ASP A 361 -21.85 2.68 24.63
N PHE A 362 -21.80 3.36 23.48
CA PHE A 362 -20.82 3.10 22.43
C PHE A 362 -19.40 3.52 22.86
N GLN A 363 -19.28 4.52 23.74
CA GLN A 363 -17.98 4.98 24.25
C GLN A 363 -17.29 3.86 25.03
N THR A 364 -17.94 3.34 26.07
CA THR A 364 -17.38 2.30 26.93
C THR A 364 -17.08 1.02 26.15
N GLN A 365 -17.94 0.64 25.19
CA GLN A 365 -17.67 -0.49 24.29
C GLN A 365 -16.42 -0.28 23.43
N MET A 366 -16.22 0.92 22.88
CA MET A 366 -15.06 1.22 22.05
C MET A 366 -13.77 1.32 22.87
N THR A 367 -13.82 1.97 24.05
CA THR A 367 -12.70 2.02 25.01
C THR A 367 -12.30 0.61 25.45
N GLN A 368 -13.25 -0.27 25.78
CA GLN A 368 -12.96 -1.66 26.13
C GLN A 368 -12.28 -2.44 25.00
N LYS A 369 -12.71 -2.23 23.74
CA LYS A 369 -12.04 -2.83 22.56
C LYS A 369 -10.61 -2.32 22.41
N PHE A 370 -10.38 -1.02 22.56
CA PHE A 370 -9.02 -0.45 22.50
C PHE A 370 -8.12 -0.93 23.63
N ASP A 371 -8.61 -1.00 24.87
CA ASP A 371 -7.83 -1.51 26.00
C ASP A 371 -7.50 -3.00 25.84
N ALA A 372 -8.45 -3.81 25.34
CA ALA A 372 -8.20 -5.21 25.02
C ALA A 372 -7.15 -5.38 23.92
N PHE A 373 -7.26 -4.60 22.82
CA PHE A 373 -6.26 -4.60 21.74
C PHE A 373 -4.87 -4.27 22.26
N TRP A 374 -4.70 -3.18 23.00
CA TRP A 374 -3.40 -2.82 23.54
C TRP A 374 -2.88 -3.84 24.57
N SER A 375 -3.75 -4.39 25.41
CA SER A 375 -3.37 -5.42 26.38
C SER A 375 -2.91 -6.74 25.73
N ALA A 376 -3.27 -6.99 24.46
CA ALA A 376 -2.83 -8.16 23.70
C ALA A 376 -1.62 -7.85 22.79
N HIS A 377 -1.64 -6.70 22.09
CA HIS A 377 -0.77 -6.43 20.94
C HIS A 377 0.17 -5.23 21.09
N THR A 378 0.35 -4.65 22.29
CA THR A 378 1.26 -3.49 22.47
C THR A 378 2.70 -3.79 22.02
N ASP A 379 3.27 -4.98 22.27
CA ASP A 379 4.63 -5.33 21.84
C ASP A 379 4.70 -5.76 20.35
N ASP A 380 3.63 -6.33 19.80
CA ASP A 380 3.52 -6.58 18.35
C ASP A 380 3.46 -5.24 17.58
N TYR A 381 2.66 -4.28 18.05
CA TYR A 381 2.57 -2.94 17.47
C TYR A 381 3.93 -2.24 17.44
N GLN A 382 4.72 -2.31 18.53
CA GLN A 382 6.10 -1.82 18.57
C GLN A 382 6.98 -2.46 17.49
N THR A 383 6.85 -3.78 17.31
CA THR A 383 7.60 -4.55 16.32
C THR A 383 7.26 -4.10 14.89
N VAL A 384 5.98 -3.84 14.59
CA VAL A 384 5.52 -3.34 13.29
C VAL A 384 6.04 -1.91 13.01
N ILE A 385 5.86 -0.97 13.94
CA ILE A 385 6.31 0.42 13.69
C ILE A 385 7.85 0.54 13.62
N LYS A 386 8.59 -0.33 14.31
CA LYS A 386 10.05 -0.42 14.19
C LYS A 386 10.47 -0.98 12.84
N GLY A 387 9.78 -2.01 12.34
CA GLY A 387 10.01 -2.54 10.99
C GLY A 387 9.75 -1.49 9.92
N GLU A 388 8.60 -0.79 9.98
CA GLU A 388 8.25 0.30 9.06
C GLU A 388 9.30 1.43 9.06
N PHE A 389 9.72 1.90 10.24
CA PHE A 389 10.77 2.91 10.40
C PHE A 389 12.10 2.49 9.74
N VAL A 390 12.58 1.28 10.02
CA VAL A 390 13.83 0.76 9.46
C VAL A 390 13.71 0.56 7.94
N SER A 391 12.55 0.12 7.46
CA SER A 391 12.29 -0.05 6.04
C SER A 391 12.35 1.28 5.29
N GLN A 392 11.61 2.28 5.78
CA GLN A 392 11.60 3.62 5.21
C GLN A 392 13.00 4.26 5.23
N ALA A 393 13.81 4.03 6.28
CA ALA A 393 15.17 4.53 6.37
C ALA A 393 16.10 3.89 5.31
N ARG A 394 16.03 2.56 5.17
CA ARG A 394 16.81 1.78 4.18
C ARG A 394 16.40 2.11 2.74
N GLU A 395 15.11 2.16 2.46
CA GLU A 395 14.57 2.53 1.14
C GLU A 395 14.95 3.96 0.75
N GLN A 396 14.83 4.90 1.68
CA GLN A 396 15.18 6.30 1.41
C GLN A 396 16.68 6.49 1.22
N LEU A 397 17.53 5.77 1.97
CA LEU A 397 18.98 5.73 1.73
C LEU A 397 19.30 5.19 0.32
N LYS A 398 18.83 3.98 0.00
CA LYS A 398 19.04 3.34 -1.31
C LYS A 398 18.57 4.24 -2.46
N SER A 399 17.42 4.90 -2.29
CA SER A 399 16.88 5.84 -3.27
C SER A 399 17.71 7.13 -3.39
N ALA A 400 18.38 7.58 -2.34
CA ALA A 400 19.24 8.76 -2.39
C ALA A 400 20.61 8.45 -3.03
N GLU A 401 21.19 7.29 -2.70
CA GLU A 401 22.48 6.84 -3.25
C GLU A 401 22.38 6.44 -4.73
N ALA A 402 21.24 5.91 -5.18
CA ALA A 402 20.98 5.58 -6.58
C ALA A 402 20.79 6.79 -7.51
N ARG A 403 20.45 7.98 -6.98
CA ARG A 403 20.26 9.19 -7.79
C ARG A 403 21.60 9.76 -8.27
N SER A 404 21.63 10.29 -9.49
CA SER A 404 22.76 11.07 -9.99
C SER A 404 22.95 12.39 -9.24
N SER A 405 24.12 13.02 -9.38
CA SER A 405 24.39 14.34 -8.79
C SER A 405 23.48 15.44 -9.36
N ALA A 406 22.99 15.29 -10.59
CA ALA A 406 22.06 16.24 -11.20
C ALA A 406 20.66 16.13 -10.59
N GLU A 407 20.13 14.91 -10.44
CA GLU A 407 18.84 14.67 -9.78
C GLU A 407 18.87 15.11 -8.31
N ARG A 408 19.96 14.83 -7.58
CA ARG A 408 20.14 15.29 -6.20
C ARG A 408 20.16 16.83 -6.08
N ALA A 409 20.69 17.54 -7.08
CA ALA A 409 20.67 19.00 -7.12
C ALA A 409 19.28 19.61 -7.42
N LEU A 410 18.36 18.82 -7.98
CA LEU A 410 16.95 19.22 -8.20
C LEU A 410 16.05 18.91 -6.99
N GLN A 411 16.51 18.14 -6.01
CA GLN A 411 15.77 17.89 -4.78
C GLN A 411 15.83 19.10 -3.84
N ALA A 412 14.68 19.45 -3.24
CA ALA A 412 14.63 20.39 -2.13
C ALA A 412 15.62 19.96 -1.01
N PRO A 413 16.32 20.89 -0.32
CA PRO A 413 17.37 20.56 0.64
C PRO A 413 16.94 19.52 1.70
N GLU A 414 15.70 19.59 2.16
CA GLU A 414 15.10 18.67 3.12
C GLU A 414 14.99 17.22 2.61
N HIS A 415 14.95 17.01 1.29
CA HIS A 415 14.85 15.69 0.66
C HIS A 415 16.23 15.07 0.31
N GLN A 416 17.34 15.80 0.51
CA GLN A 416 18.70 15.36 0.18
C GLN A 416 19.33 14.47 1.28
N PHE A 417 18.61 13.42 1.67
CA PHE A 417 19.00 12.45 2.70
C PHE A 417 20.31 11.71 2.35
N THR A 418 21.16 11.47 3.34
CA THR A 418 22.52 10.94 3.17
C THR A 418 22.81 9.74 4.07
N ARG A 419 23.89 9.00 3.79
CA ARG A 419 24.41 7.95 4.68
C ARG A 419 24.63 8.41 6.12
N GLY A 420 25.01 9.67 6.33
CA GLY A 420 25.17 10.26 7.66
C GLY A 420 23.84 10.56 8.36
N ASP A 421 22.78 10.83 7.60
CA ASP A 421 21.42 11.00 8.13
C ASP A 421 20.82 9.64 8.50
N TYR A 422 21.01 8.63 7.65
CA TYR A 422 20.65 7.23 7.93
C TYR A 422 21.30 6.74 9.24
N SER A 423 22.63 6.89 9.39
CA SER A 423 23.32 6.49 10.63
C SER A 423 22.87 7.29 11.86
N LEU A 424 22.36 8.52 11.69
CA LEU A 424 21.79 9.31 12.79
C LEU A 424 20.43 8.77 13.23
N VAL A 425 19.52 8.49 12.28
CA VAL A 425 18.15 8.04 12.61
C VAL A 425 18.11 6.58 13.08
N MET A 426 18.98 5.72 12.54
CA MET A 426 19.10 4.32 12.96
C MET A 426 19.54 4.14 14.42
N ALA A 427 20.00 5.20 15.09
CA ALA A 427 20.27 5.16 16.53
C ALA A 427 19.01 4.90 17.39
N ALA A 428 17.80 5.20 16.90
CA ALA A 428 16.54 4.77 17.53
C ALA A 428 16.37 3.24 17.56
N ALA A 429 17.08 2.52 16.69
CA ALA A 429 17.05 1.08 16.54
C ALA A 429 18.49 0.53 16.60
N ASN A 430 19.28 0.94 17.60
CA ASN A 430 20.73 0.68 17.67
C ASN A 430 21.14 -0.81 17.72
N ASN A 431 20.19 -1.72 17.92
CA ASN A 431 20.39 -3.18 17.83
C ASN A 431 20.28 -3.73 16.39
N ILE A 432 19.90 -2.89 15.43
CA ILE A 432 19.74 -3.21 14.01
C ILE A 432 21.03 -2.86 13.24
N PRO A 433 21.55 -3.75 12.35
CA PRO A 433 22.73 -3.46 11.54
C PRO A 433 22.59 -2.21 10.65
N LEU A 434 23.64 -1.37 10.65
CA LEU A 434 23.78 -0.18 9.78
C LEU A 434 24.09 -0.52 8.31
N ASP A 435 24.20 -1.79 7.94
CA ASP A 435 24.11 -2.24 6.55
C ASP A 435 22.64 -2.48 6.19
N GLU A 436 22.13 -1.68 5.26
CA GLU A 436 20.80 -1.76 4.66
C GLU A 436 20.56 -3.05 3.86
N ASN A 437 21.64 -3.75 3.46
CA ASN A 437 21.57 -4.99 2.69
C ASN A 437 21.57 -6.25 3.57
N THR A 438 21.88 -6.10 4.86
CA THR A 438 21.88 -7.19 5.83
C THR A 438 20.43 -7.56 6.17
N PRO A 439 20.02 -8.83 5.98
CA PRO A 439 18.68 -9.28 6.34
C PRO A 439 18.51 -9.25 7.86
N LEU A 440 17.30 -8.91 8.30
CA LEU A 440 16.95 -8.91 9.72
C LEU A 440 16.30 -10.22 10.15
N SER A 441 16.17 -10.39 11.46
CA SER A 441 15.32 -11.39 12.09
C SER A 441 14.19 -10.72 12.87
N LEU A 442 13.06 -11.41 13.07
CA LEU A 442 11.93 -10.87 13.84
C LEU A 442 12.33 -10.57 15.28
N GLU A 443 13.21 -11.38 15.86
CA GLU A 443 13.74 -11.21 17.21
C GLU A 443 14.55 -9.91 17.34
N GLN A 444 15.22 -9.43 16.28
CA GLN A 444 15.88 -8.12 16.28
C GLN A 444 14.87 -6.95 16.27
N LEU A 445 13.72 -7.13 15.64
CA LEU A 445 12.65 -6.13 15.65
C LEU A 445 11.93 -6.14 17.02
N GLN A 446 11.65 -7.31 17.59
CA GLN A 446 11.05 -7.45 18.92
C GLN A 446 11.97 -7.00 20.06
N ALA A 447 13.30 -7.12 19.91
CA ALA A 447 14.25 -6.69 20.92
C ALA A 447 14.25 -5.16 21.12
N LYS A 448 14.01 -4.73 22.36
CA LYS A 448 14.00 -3.31 22.75
C LYS A 448 15.42 -2.74 22.77
N ALA A 449 15.57 -1.53 22.25
CA ALA A 449 16.83 -0.85 21.98
C ALA A 449 16.81 0.58 22.56
N PRO A 450 17.10 0.75 23.86
CA PRO A 450 17.15 2.07 24.49
C PRO A 450 18.14 3.02 23.81
N VAL A 451 17.78 4.30 23.71
CA VAL A 451 18.61 5.33 23.08
C VAL A 451 19.83 5.66 23.95
N ASN A 452 21.02 5.66 23.35
CA ASN A 452 22.25 6.11 24.01
C ASN A 452 22.26 7.63 24.16
N SER A 453 23.07 8.19 25.06
CA SER A 453 23.09 9.65 25.34
C SER A 453 23.34 10.55 24.12
N THR A 454 23.94 10.01 23.05
CA THR A 454 23.98 10.60 21.71
C THR A 454 23.81 9.52 20.62
N PRO A 455 23.20 9.84 19.47
CA PRO A 455 22.44 11.06 19.18
C PRO A 455 21.14 11.14 20.00
N GLN A 456 20.62 12.34 20.14
CA GLN A 456 19.41 12.63 20.91
C GLN A 456 18.16 12.41 20.04
N VAL A 457 17.21 11.64 20.56
CA VAL A 457 15.89 11.45 19.95
C VAL A 457 14.86 12.21 20.78
N HIS A 458 13.97 12.94 20.13
CA HIS A 458 12.83 13.62 20.74
C HIS A 458 11.56 13.29 19.97
N ALA A 459 10.40 13.30 20.63
CA ALA A 459 9.14 13.53 19.93
C ALA A 459 9.06 14.99 19.46
N LEU A 460 8.30 15.28 18.39
CA LEU A 460 8.13 16.66 17.93
C LEU A 460 7.27 17.45 18.93
N ASP A 461 7.85 18.49 19.54
CA ASP A 461 7.17 19.39 20.48
C ASP A 461 7.00 20.78 19.85
N ILE A 462 5.74 21.17 19.58
CA ILE A 462 5.34 22.50 19.13
C ILE A 462 4.70 23.22 20.32
N HIS A 463 5.35 24.26 20.85
CA HIS A 463 4.84 25.09 21.95
C HIS A 463 4.33 24.35 23.21
N GLY A 464 4.85 23.15 23.51
CA GLY A 464 4.43 22.31 24.63
C GLY A 464 3.40 21.23 24.27
N PHE A 465 2.95 21.18 23.01
CA PHE A 465 2.13 20.10 22.48
C PHE A 465 3.05 19.08 21.79
N ILE A 466 2.99 17.82 22.23
CA ILE A 466 3.89 16.75 21.80
C ILE A 466 3.17 15.84 20.79
N SER A 467 3.82 15.53 19.67
CA SER A 467 3.31 14.63 18.64
C SER A 467 3.24 13.18 19.13
N SER A 468 2.24 12.43 18.65
CA SER A 468 2.11 11.00 18.94
C SER A 468 3.19 10.12 18.33
N ASP A 469 3.83 10.58 17.26
CA ASP A 469 4.49 9.69 16.29
C ASP A 469 5.62 10.35 15.46
N ILE A 470 5.67 11.68 15.34
CA ILE A 470 6.79 12.39 14.70
C ILE A 470 8.01 12.43 15.63
N LEU A 471 9.18 12.04 15.11
CA LEU A 471 10.45 12.09 15.84
C LEU A 471 11.42 13.14 15.26
N ARG A 472 12.22 13.76 16.13
CA ARG A 472 13.33 14.66 15.82
C ARG A 472 14.64 14.04 16.31
N PHE A 473 15.60 13.90 15.40
CA PHE A 473 16.93 13.35 15.64
C PHE A 473 17.99 14.43 15.50
N SER A 474 18.94 14.51 16.44
CA SER A 474 20.10 15.39 16.32
C SER A 474 21.27 14.93 17.19
N ASN A 475 22.50 15.36 16.88
CA ASN A 475 23.60 15.23 17.85
C ASN A 475 23.45 16.30 18.96
N ASP A 476 23.05 17.50 18.56
CA ASP A 476 22.86 18.69 19.40
C ASP A 476 21.76 19.61 18.81
N ASP A 477 21.34 20.61 19.59
CA ASP A 477 20.28 21.55 19.22
C ASP A 477 20.70 22.71 18.29
N ALA A 478 21.97 22.78 17.89
CA ALA A 478 22.52 23.85 17.04
C ALA A 478 22.78 23.38 15.61
N GLY A 479 23.31 22.17 15.44
CA GLY A 479 23.61 21.55 14.15
C GLY A 479 22.43 20.80 13.52
N ARG A 480 22.79 19.80 12.71
CA ARG A 480 21.88 18.98 11.89
C ARG A 480 20.72 18.40 12.70
N GLN A 481 19.51 18.62 12.21
CA GLN A 481 18.30 17.93 12.64
C GLN A 481 17.83 17.00 11.51
N VAL A 482 17.24 15.85 11.85
CA VAL A 482 16.45 15.03 10.92
C VAL A 482 15.09 14.76 11.55
N LEU A 483 14.02 15.04 10.81
CA LEU A 483 12.64 14.78 11.20
C LEU A 483 12.19 13.46 10.56
N TYR A 484 11.63 12.55 11.36
CA TYR A 484 10.88 11.40 10.86
C TYR A 484 9.39 11.73 10.92
N LEU A 485 8.73 11.71 9.76
CA LEU A 485 7.31 12.03 9.58
C LEU A 485 6.59 10.76 9.10
N PRO A 486 5.95 10.00 10.01
CA PRO A 486 5.36 8.70 9.70
C PRO A 486 4.42 8.75 8.50
N GLY A 487 4.73 7.93 7.50
CA GLY A 487 3.91 7.80 6.30
C GLY A 487 4.05 8.93 5.27
N ALA A 488 4.94 9.90 5.44
CA ALA A 488 5.31 10.82 4.37
C ALA A 488 6.18 10.12 3.29
N LYS A 489 6.32 10.76 2.13
CA LYS A 489 7.26 10.36 1.07
C LYS A 489 7.99 11.61 0.54
N PRO A 490 9.28 11.83 0.84
CA PRO A 490 10.13 11.05 1.75
C PRO A 490 9.61 11.02 3.20
N ALA A 491 9.95 9.98 3.95
CA ALA A 491 9.58 9.84 5.37
C ALA A 491 10.55 10.56 6.31
N PHE A 492 11.80 10.77 5.86
CA PHE A 492 12.83 11.50 6.61
C PHE A 492 13.14 12.84 5.92
N LEU A 493 13.10 13.94 6.69
CA LEU A 493 13.41 15.29 6.23
C LEU A 493 14.63 15.83 6.98
N ARG A 494 15.68 16.27 6.27
CA ARG A 494 16.91 16.81 6.89
C ARG A 494 16.88 18.34 6.99
N PHE A 495 17.51 18.89 8.02
CA PHE A 495 17.64 20.33 8.20
C PHE A 495 19.02 20.65 8.77
N ASP A 496 19.69 21.67 8.21
CA ASP A 496 21.08 21.99 8.57
C ASP A 496 21.19 22.59 9.99
N SER A 497 20.10 23.15 10.51
CA SER A 497 19.96 23.65 11.88
C SER A 497 18.51 23.55 12.37
N LEU A 498 18.30 23.70 13.68
CA LEU A 498 16.96 23.80 14.26
C LEU A 498 16.17 25.01 13.75
N ASP A 499 16.83 26.11 13.38
CA ASP A 499 16.17 27.27 12.78
C ASP A 499 15.58 26.97 11.40
N LYS A 500 16.24 26.12 10.61
CA LYS A 500 15.70 25.65 9.32
C LYS A 500 14.45 24.78 9.52
N LEU A 501 14.46 23.90 10.52
CA LEU A 501 13.28 23.10 10.88
C LEU A 501 12.14 24.00 11.42
N ASN A 502 12.45 25.01 12.25
CA ASN A 502 11.47 26.01 12.72
C ASN A 502 10.79 26.75 11.56
N GLN A 503 11.55 27.19 10.55
CA GLN A 503 10.97 27.82 9.35
C GLN A 503 10.12 26.83 8.54
N TRP A 504 10.59 25.59 8.34
CA TRP A 504 9.82 24.57 7.63
C TRP A 504 8.46 24.28 8.30
N VAL A 505 8.39 24.24 9.64
CA VAL A 505 7.11 24.10 10.37
C VAL A 505 6.20 25.29 10.10
N ILE A 506 6.70 26.53 10.17
CA ILE A 506 5.94 27.74 9.84
C ILE A 506 5.46 27.71 8.37
N ASP A 507 6.27 27.22 7.44
CA ASP A 507 5.90 27.08 6.04
C ASP A 507 4.75 26.08 5.82
N GLN A 508 4.67 25.00 6.61
CA GLN A 508 3.52 24.08 6.55
C GLN A 508 2.21 24.74 7.01
N THR A 509 2.26 25.69 7.96
CA THR A 509 1.05 26.37 8.46
C THR A 509 0.37 27.28 7.43
N LYS A 510 1.11 27.71 6.39
CA LYS A 510 0.62 28.65 5.35
C LYS A 510 -0.31 27.99 4.33
N ASP A 511 -0.28 26.68 4.23
CA ASP A 511 -1.11 25.87 3.32
C ASP A 511 -2.15 25.09 4.16
N PRO A 512 -3.46 25.25 3.94
CA PRO A 512 -4.48 24.58 4.74
C PRO A 512 -4.37 23.04 4.77
N LYS A 513 -3.96 22.40 3.67
CA LYS A 513 -3.80 20.94 3.62
C LYS A 513 -2.57 20.47 4.38
N LYS A 514 -1.44 21.17 4.23
CA LYS A 514 -0.18 20.83 4.92
C LYS A 514 -0.28 21.12 6.41
N SER A 515 -0.96 22.20 6.77
CA SER A 515 -1.37 22.55 8.12
C SER A 515 -2.19 21.42 8.75
N GLN A 516 -3.30 21.00 8.13
CA GLN A 516 -4.10 19.86 8.59
C GLN A 516 -3.29 18.56 8.66
N SER A 517 -2.46 18.27 7.64
CA SER A 517 -1.65 17.05 7.58
C SER A 517 -0.50 17.02 8.59
N LEU A 518 -0.11 18.15 9.20
CA LEU A 518 0.83 18.19 10.32
C LEU A 518 0.10 18.15 11.66
N LEU A 519 -1.02 18.88 11.80
CA LEU A 519 -1.95 18.80 12.94
C LEU A 519 -2.49 17.37 13.16
N ALA A 520 -2.61 16.59 12.08
CA ALA A 520 -2.95 15.18 12.07
C ALA A 520 -2.08 14.33 13.02
N HIS A 521 -0.83 14.72 13.30
CA HIS A 521 0.12 13.97 14.16
C HIS A 521 0.08 14.37 15.65
N PHE A 522 -0.98 15.05 16.09
CA PHE A 522 -1.22 15.47 17.48
C PHE A 522 -2.64 15.05 17.91
N SER A 523 -2.90 14.99 19.22
CA SER A 523 -4.24 14.60 19.71
C SER A 523 -5.28 15.69 19.45
N LEU A 524 -6.55 15.28 19.34
CA LEU A 524 -7.69 16.19 19.21
C LEU A 524 -7.85 17.10 20.43
N ALA A 525 -7.40 16.66 21.62
CA ALA A 525 -7.41 17.46 22.84
C ALA A 525 -6.36 18.58 22.84
N ASP A 526 -5.27 18.41 22.09
CA ASP A 526 -4.19 19.38 21.96
C ASP A 526 -4.48 20.43 20.88
N ARG A 527 -5.28 20.07 19.87
CA ARG A 527 -5.74 20.98 18.82
C ARG A 527 -6.77 21.99 19.29
N GLN A 528 -7.61 21.63 20.27
CA GLN A 528 -8.68 22.48 20.80
C GLN A 528 -8.18 23.52 21.82
N ASN A 529 -8.79 24.71 21.79
CA ASN A 529 -8.53 25.76 22.79
C ASN A 529 -8.99 25.34 24.17
N ARG A 530 -8.06 25.34 25.14
CA ARG A 530 -8.35 24.93 26.52
C ARG A 530 -8.94 26.12 27.31
N LYS A 531 -10.20 26.00 27.72
CA LYS A 531 -10.81 26.94 28.68
C LYS A 531 -10.20 26.73 30.07
N PRO A 532 -9.93 27.79 30.86
CA PRO A 532 -9.44 27.63 32.22
C PRO A 532 -10.48 26.91 33.09
N GLY A 533 -10.01 26.07 34.02
CA GLY A 533 -10.87 25.27 34.90
C GLY A 533 -11.74 26.13 35.82
N VAL A 534 -12.90 25.59 36.22
CA VAL A 534 -13.95 26.30 36.98
C VAL A 534 -13.43 26.98 38.26
N LEU A 535 -12.43 26.41 38.92
CA LEU A 535 -11.78 27.03 40.09
C LEU A 535 -11.16 28.41 39.80
N ILE A 536 -10.62 28.62 38.60
CA ILE A 536 -10.05 29.91 38.18
C ILE A 536 -11.17 30.92 37.87
N GLN A 537 -12.27 30.45 37.24
CA GLN A 537 -13.46 31.29 36.99
C GLN A 537 -14.20 31.68 38.27
N LEU A 538 -14.18 30.83 39.31
CA LEU A 538 -14.71 31.16 40.63
C LEU A 538 -13.77 32.12 41.37
N ALA A 539 -12.45 31.92 41.31
CA ALA A 539 -11.48 32.78 41.98
C ALA A 539 -11.54 34.25 41.51
N SER A 540 -11.76 34.49 40.21
CA SER A 540 -11.92 35.84 39.66
C SER A 540 -13.23 36.54 40.05
N GLY A 541 -14.21 35.83 40.63
CA GLY A 541 -15.46 36.40 41.13
C GLY A 541 -15.39 37.07 42.51
N PHE A 542 -14.32 36.85 43.29
CA PHE A 542 -14.27 37.24 44.71
C PHE A 542 -13.33 38.42 45.05
N VAL A 543 -12.74 39.11 44.07
CA VAL A 543 -11.83 40.26 44.30
C VAL A 543 -12.33 41.53 43.60
N PRO A 544 -13.16 42.36 44.25
CA PRO A 544 -13.62 43.63 43.68
C PRO A 544 -12.44 44.59 43.45
N GLY A 545 -12.27 45.06 42.22
CA GLY A 545 -11.27 46.08 41.85
C GLY A 545 -9.88 45.57 41.46
N GLY A 546 -9.65 44.25 41.43
CA GLY A 546 -8.38 43.66 40.98
C GLY A 546 -8.35 43.36 39.48
N SER A 547 -7.67 44.19 38.68
CA SER A 547 -7.53 44.00 37.21
C SER A 547 -6.53 42.88 36.86
N PHE A 548 -6.92 41.62 37.02
CA PHE A 548 -6.12 40.45 36.61
C PHE A 548 -6.16 40.20 35.09
N THR A 549 -5.59 41.11 34.30
CA THR A 549 -5.37 40.89 32.86
C THR A 549 -4.50 39.65 32.63
N GLY A 550 -5.04 38.62 31.98
CA GLY A 550 -4.33 37.36 31.69
C GLY A 550 -4.70 36.17 32.58
N ILE A 551 -5.47 36.33 33.66
CA ILE A 551 -5.94 35.20 34.49
C ILE A 551 -7.40 34.92 34.18
N GLY A 552 -7.64 34.19 33.08
CA GLY A 552 -8.98 33.87 32.59
C GLY A 552 -9.06 33.65 31.08
N ASP A 553 -8.00 33.99 30.33
CA ASP A 553 -7.92 33.76 28.89
C ASP A 553 -7.92 32.27 28.55
N THR A 554 -8.51 31.92 27.41
CA THR A 554 -8.39 30.57 26.83
C THR A 554 -6.97 30.34 26.36
N GLN A 555 -6.33 29.27 26.82
CA GLN A 555 -5.05 28.84 26.24
C GLN A 555 -5.31 28.34 24.82
N ASP A 556 -4.58 28.89 23.84
CA ASP A 556 -4.65 28.45 22.45
C ASP A 556 -4.33 26.95 22.35
N GLY A 557 -5.17 26.22 21.63
CA GLY A 557 -4.85 24.89 21.11
C GLY A 557 -4.01 25.00 19.85
N LEU A 558 -3.49 23.86 19.39
CA LEU A 558 -2.57 23.81 18.26
C LEU A 558 -3.18 24.38 16.96
N ASP A 559 -4.48 24.22 16.72
CA ASP A 559 -5.20 24.81 15.58
C ASP A 559 -5.18 26.36 15.60
N ALA A 560 -5.18 26.97 16.78
CA ALA A 560 -5.09 28.42 16.97
C ALA A 560 -3.65 28.93 16.88
N LEU A 561 -2.68 28.16 17.41
CA LEU A 561 -1.25 28.46 17.24
C LEU A 561 -0.82 28.36 15.77
N PHE A 562 -1.33 27.39 15.00
CA PHE A 562 -1.04 27.27 13.56
C PHE A 562 -1.57 28.50 12.78
N LYS A 563 -2.76 29.02 13.12
CA LYS A 563 -3.28 30.28 12.56
C LYS A 563 -2.39 31.48 12.92
N LYS A 564 -1.85 31.54 14.14
CA LYS A 564 -0.89 32.58 14.58
C LYS A 564 0.48 32.46 13.92
N MET A 565 0.96 31.25 13.63
CA MET A 565 2.16 31.00 12.82
C MET A 565 1.99 31.45 11.37
N ALA A 566 0.88 31.07 10.72
CA ALA A 566 0.57 31.48 9.35
C ALA A 566 0.48 33.01 9.20
N ALA A 567 -0.04 33.70 10.23
CA ALA A 567 -0.06 35.16 10.32
C ALA A 567 1.30 35.81 10.71
N GLY A 568 2.36 35.02 10.89
CA GLY A 568 3.72 35.51 11.21
C GLY A 568 3.93 35.98 12.65
N ALA A 569 2.97 35.75 13.55
CA ALA A 569 3.03 36.18 14.96
C ALA A 569 3.91 35.27 15.84
N LEU A 570 4.22 34.06 15.38
CA LEU A 570 5.07 33.08 16.06
C LEU A 570 6.22 32.69 15.13
N LYS A 571 7.47 32.71 15.63
CA LYS A 571 8.70 32.54 14.82
C LYS A 571 9.63 31.40 15.26
N THR A 572 9.36 30.81 16.42
CA THR A 572 10.12 29.70 17.01
C THR A 572 9.14 28.65 17.56
N PRO A 573 8.49 27.88 16.68
CA PRO A 573 7.46 26.93 17.10
C PRO A 573 7.97 25.77 17.93
N LEU A 574 9.19 25.30 17.67
CA LEU A 574 9.72 24.12 18.34
C LEU A 574 10.29 24.46 19.71
N ASN A 575 9.82 23.71 20.69
CA ASN A 575 10.29 23.75 22.05
C ASN A 575 11.63 22.99 22.19
N LYS A 576 12.41 23.33 23.22
CA LYS A 576 13.63 22.59 23.61
C LYS A 576 13.47 21.90 24.98
N SER A 577 12.24 21.55 25.35
CA SER A 577 11.95 20.94 26.64
C SER A 577 12.53 19.53 26.73
N SER A 578 13.15 19.20 27.86
CA SER A 578 13.57 17.82 28.17
C SER A 578 12.39 16.84 28.25
N GLN A 579 11.15 17.33 28.33
CA GLN A 579 9.93 16.50 28.38
C GLN A 579 9.63 15.75 27.07
N SER A 580 10.13 16.24 25.93
CA SER A 580 9.98 15.55 24.63
C SER A 580 11.15 14.64 24.29
N LYS A 581 12.23 14.66 25.08
CA LYS A 581 13.40 13.80 24.89
C LYS A 581 13.08 12.34 25.24
N ILE A 582 13.50 11.42 24.39
CA ILE A 582 13.31 9.98 24.58
C ILE A 582 14.63 9.36 25.06
N GLU A 583 14.63 8.85 26.29
CA GLU A 583 15.77 8.15 26.91
C GLU A 583 15.56 6.62 27.02
N GLY A 584 14.35 6.14 26.73
CA GLY A 584 14.00 4.73 26.69
C GLY A 584 14.14 4.11 25.30
N ASP A 585 13.47 2.98 25.09
CA ASP A 585 13.24 2.44 23.74
C ASP A 585 12.23 3.32 22.98
N VAL A 586 12.58 3.70 21.74
CA VAL A 586 11.81 4.67 20.96
C VAL A 586 10.43 4.13 20.59
N PHE A 587 10.35 2.87 20.18
CA PHE A 587 9.12 2.29 19.66
C PHE A 587 8.13 1.95 20.79
N SER A 588 8.64 1.56 21.96
CA SER A 588 7.89 1.48 23.22
C SER A 588 7.26 2.83 23.59
N THR A 589 8.02 3.92 23.39
CA THR A 589 7.55 5.29 23.64
C THR A 589 6.47 5.69 22.64
N LEU A 590 6.67 5.45 21.33
CA LEU A 590 5.67 5.71 20.30
C LEU A 590 4.39 4.86 20.46
N ALA A 591 4.50 3.59 20.84
CA ALA A 591 3.33 2.75 21.11
C ALA A 591 2.54 3.25 22.34
N THR A 592 3.23 3.74 23.36
CA THR A 592 2.60 4.37 24.53
C THR A 592 1.87 5.66 24.14
N ALA A 593 2.51 6.52 23.33
CA ALA A 593 1.92 7.75 22.82
C ALA A 593 0.72 7.47 21.89
N ALA A 594 0.80 6.45 21.03
CA ALA A 594 -0.32 5.99 20.21
C ALA A 594 -1.50 5.48 21.06
N LYS A 595 -1.26 4.72 22.13
CA LYS A 595 -2.31 4.32 23.08
C LYS A 595 -2.96 5.52 23.76
N GLN A 596 -2.15 6.41 24.33
CA GLN A 596 -2.64 7.61 25.02
C GLN A 596 -3.46 8.49 24.07
N ARG A 597 -2.98 8.67 22.83
CA ARG A 597 -3.70 9.39 21.79
C ARG A 597 -5.01 8.73 21.41
N MET A 598 -5.04 7.43 21.08
CA MET A 598 -6.28 6.76 20.67
C MET A 598 -7.34 6.80 21.79
N THR A 599 -6.89 6.78 23.04
CA THR A 599 -7.75 7.03 24.22
C THR A 599 -8.27 8.47 24.21
N SER A 600 -7.38 9.47 24.12
CA SER A 600 -7.70 10.91 24.11
C SER A 600 -8.66 11.31 22.98
N ASP A 601 -8.38 10.89 21.74
CA ASP A 601 -9.15 11.24 20.55
C ASP A 601 -10.56 10.64 20.61
N THR A 602 -10.69 9.42 21.14
CA THR A 602 -12.01 8.80 21.44
C THR A 602 -12.76 9.59 22.51
N ASP A 603 -12.06 9.97 23.58
CA ASP A 603 -12.65 10.67 24.72
C ASP A 603 -13.15 12.08 24.33
N VAL A 604 -12.38 12.81 23.54
CA VAL A 604 -12.74 14.13 23.02
C VAL A 604 -14.00 14.09 22.17
N VAL A 605 -14.15 13.07 21.32
CA VAL A 605 -15.23 13.09 20.34
C VAL A 605 -16.52 12.56 20.94
N VAL A 606 -16.50 11.39 21.58
CA VAL A 606 -17.75 10.79 22.07
C VAL A 606 -18.36 11.60 23.23
N LYS A 607 -17.57 12.46 23.91
CA LYS A 607 -18.04 13.42 24.92
C LYS A 607 -18.42 14.81 24.38
N SER A 608 -18.02 15.22 23.16
CA SER A 608 -18.24 16.60 22.70
C SER A 608 -19.57 16.78 21.97
N ASN A 609 -20.58 17.27 22.69
CA ASN A 609 -21.87 17.70 22.14
C ASN A 609 -21.80 19.04 21.36
N SER A 610 -20.61 19.59 21.09
CA SER A 610 -20.42 20.94 20.52
C SER A 610 -20.09 20.93 19.02
N GLU A 611 -20.65 21.88 18.27
CA GLU A 611 -20.54 21.93 16.80
C GLU A 611 -19.08 22.01 16.30
N VAL A 612 -18.20 22.69 17.02
CA VAL A 612 -16.80 22.90 16.58
C VAL A 612 -16.00 21.59 16.53
N THR A 613 -16.35 20.58 17.35
CA THR A 613 -15.70 19.25 17.29
C THR A 613 -16.33 18.33 16.22
N ARG A 614 -17.58 18.61 15.82
CA ARG A 614 -18.39 17.71 14.97
C ARG A 614 -17.86 17.54 13.54
N ASP A 615 -17.16 18.54 13.00
CA ASP A 615 -16.55 18.44 11.66
C ASP A 615 -15.10 17.92 11.70
N THR A 616 -14.49 17.85 12.89
CA THR A 616 -13.14 17.31 13.10
C THR A 616 -13.14 15.77 13.04
N TRP A 617 -14.16 15.13 13.61
CA TRP A 617 -14.28 13.67 13.73
C TRP A 617 -14.09 12.92 12.40
N LEU A 618 -14.74 13.38 11.33
CA LEU A 618 -14.79 12.66 10.05
C LEU A 618 -13.43 12.63 9.31
N ASN A 619 -12.46 13.44 9.72
CA ASN A 619 -11.11 13.46 9.16
C ASN A 619 -10.06 12.79 10.05
N ASP A 620 -10.18 12.90 11.38
CA ASP A 620 -8.99 12.84 12.27
C ASP A 620 -8.79 11.55 13.10
N ILE A 621 -9.80 10.67 13.29
CA ILE A 621 -9.64 9.40 14.04
C ILE A 621 -8.51 8.54 13.45
N THR A 622 -8.49 8.51 12.12
CA THR A 622 -7.76 7.54 11.30
C THR A 622 -6.25 7.73 11.37
N VAL A 623 -5.77 8.80 12.04
CA VAL A 623 -4.34 9.05 12.24
C VAL A 623 -3.79 8.40 13.51
N ALA A 624 -4.61 8.15 14.54
CA ALA A 624 -4.24 7.22 15.61
C ALA A 624 -4.09 5.78 15.06
N ALA A 625 -4.87 5.44 14.04
CA ALA A 625 -4.67 4.25 13.22
C ALA A 625 -3.61 4.45 12.10
N GLY A 626 -3.06 5.65 11.89
CA GLY A 626 -2.48 6.09 10.60
C GLY A 626 -1.23 5.33 10.15
N LEU A 627 -0.40 4.91 11.11
CA LEU A 627 0.75 4.03 10.89
C LEU A 627 0.30 2.63 10.39
N LEU A 628 -0.81 2.12 10.93
CA LEU A 628 -1.42 0.86 10.48
C LEU A 628 -2.42 1.06 9.32
N ALA A 629 -2.91 2.26 9.03
CA ALA A 629 -3.89 2.52 7.97
C ALA A 629 -3.37 2.15 6.57
N LYS A 630 -2.05 2.04 6.41
CA LYS A 630 -1.38 1.54 5.20
C LYS A 630 -1.29 0.00 5.12
N LEU A 631 -1.53 -0.68 6.24
CA LEU A 631 -1.60 -2.13 6.41
C LEU A 631 -3.05 -2.62 6.68
N ALA A 632 -3.98 -1.70 6.97
CA ALA A 632 -5.37 -1.96 7.33
C ALA A 632 -6.34 -2.38 6.20
N PRO A 633 -6.02 -2.24 4.88
CA PRO A 633 -6.79 -2.87 3.78
C PRO A 633 -6.68 -4.40 3.76
N ILE A 634 -7.14 -4.99 4.86
CA ILE A 634 -7.23 -6.40 5.20
C ILE A 634 -8.48 -6.60 6.10
N ALA A 635 -8.88 -5.57 6.87
CA ALA A 635 -9.99 -5.59 7.81
C ALA A 635 -11.35 -5.08 7.24
N ALA A 636 -11.69 -5.52 6.02
CA ALA A 636 -13.02 -5.41 5.39
C ALA A 636 -13.53 -3.97 5.03
N PRO A 637 -14.57 -3.84 4.18
CA PRO A 637 -14.84 -2.59 3.47
C PRO A 637 -15.89 -1.71 4.17
N VAL A 638 -15.59 -0.41 4.26
CA VAL A 638 -16.61 0.64 4.21
C VAL A 638 -16.11 1.75 3.28
N THR A 639 -16.90 2.08 2.25
CA THR A 639 -16.67 3.28 1.43
C THR A 639 -17.06 4.52 2.23
N GLY A 640 -16.27 5.60 2.27
CA GLY A 640 -16.75 6.86 2.88
C GLY A 640 -15.74 7.73 3.62
N ALA A 641 -14.51 7.28 3.85
CA ALA A 641 -13.45 8.14 4.37
C ALA A 641 -12.10 7.81 3.71
N ALA A 642 -11.85 8.42 2.54
CA ALA A 642 -10.50 8.45 2.00
C ALA A 642 -9.67 9.42 2.86
N VAL A 643 -9.01 8.92 3.90
CA VAL A 643 -8.03 9.72 4.66
C VAL A 643 -6.77 9.87 3.84
N ILE A 644 -6.88 10.81 2.90
CA ILE A 644 -5.78 11.48 2.24
C ILE A 644 -5.09 12.32 3.32
N ALA A 645 -4.19 11.69 4.07
CA ALA A 645 -3.13 12.44 4.75
C ALA A 645 -2.41 13.24 3.65
N GLY A 646 -2.48 14.57 3.71
CA GLY A 646 -2.10 15.50 2.63
C GLY A 646 -0.60 15.53 2.26
N LEU A 647 0.16 14.55 2.73
CA LEU A 647 1.57 14.31 2.50
C LEU A 647 1.90 14.02 1.02
N THR A 648 0.90 13.71 0.18
CA THR A 648 1.06 13.54 -1.28
C THR A 648 1.47 14.84 -2.00
N GLU A 649 1.10 16.01 -1.47
CA GLU A 649 1.43 17.33 -2.04
C GLU A 649 2.79 17.89 -1.57
N LEU A 650 3.65 17.03 -1.01
CA LEU A 650 5.06 17.33 -0.74
C LEU A 650 6.05 16.74 -1.75
N GLY A 651 5.61 15.88 -2.70
CA GLY A 651 6.52 15.38 -3.73
C GLY A 651 5.95 14.36 -4.71
N LEU A 652 5.30 14.85 -5.79
CA LEU A 652 5.02 14.14 -7.05
C LEU A 652 4.56 12.67 -6.93
N GLY A 653 3.25 12.48 -6.75
CA GLY A 653 2.48 11.41 -7.40
C GLY A 653 2.74 9.98 -6.93
N PHE A 654 1.94 9.51 -5.96
CA PHE A 654 1.72 8.06 -5.77
C PHE A 654 0.32 7.77 -5.21
N GLU A 655 -0.70 7.99 -6.02
CA GLU A 655 -2.10 7.70 -5.72
C GLU A 655 -2.43 6.24 -6.10
N GLN A 656 -2.40 5.30 -5.15
CA GLN A 656 -2.99 3.96 -5.40
C GLN A 656 -3.35 3.08 -4.18
N SER A 657 -2.93 3.40 -2.94
CA SER A 657 -3.31 2.58 -1.77
C SER A 657 -4.66 2.96 -1.15
N ALA A 658 -5.02 4.25 -1.19
CA ALA A 658 -6.29 4.76 -0.64
C ALA A 658 -7.34 5.09 -1.73
N SER A 659 -6.90 5.24 -2.98
CA SER A 659 -7.67 5.74 -4.12
C SER A 659 -8.08 4.67 -5.13
N GLY A 660 -7.86 3.38 -4.84
CA GLY A 660 -8.38 2.30 -5.69
C GLY A 660 -9.91 2.36 -5.73
N ASP A 661 -10.51 2.25 -6.92
CA ASP A 661 -11.97 2.34 -7.10
C ASP A 661 -12.68 1.16 -6.42
N THR A 662 -12.03 0.00 -6.39
CA THR A 662 -12.52 -1.23 -5.75
C THR A 662 -11.77 -1.57 -4.45
N GLU A 663 -12.43 -2.36 -3.59
CA GLU A 663 -11.84 -2.97 -2.39
C GLU A 663 -10.59 -3.79 -2.73
N ALA A 664 -10.69 -4.70 -3.70
CA ALA A 664 -9.61 -5.60 -4.12
C ALA A 664 -8.35 -4.86 -4.62
N GLU A 665 -8.47 -3.61 -5.11
CA GLU A 665 -7.31 -2.78 -5.47
C GLU A 665 -6.61 -2.20 -4.25
N ARG A 666 -7.37 -1.81 -3.21
CA ARG A 666 -6.82 -1.29 -1.94
C ARG A 666 -6.10 -2.38 -1.17
N ASP A 667 -6.69 -3.56 -1.08
CA ASP A 667 -6.10 -4.73 -0.42
C ASP A 667 -4.80 -5.17 -1.10
N ASN A 668 -4.81 -5.23 -2.43
CA ASN A 668 -3.63 -5.54 -3.23
C ASN A 668 -2.57 -4.42 -3.11
N GLY A 669 -2.99 -3.16 -3.01
CA GLY A 669 -2.11 -2.02 -2.71
C GLY A 669 -1.43 -2.12 -1.34
N ALA A 670 -2.16 -2.51 -0.30
CA ALA A 670 -1.61 -2.71 1.04
C ALA A 670 -0.68 -3.93 1.13
N SER A 671 -1.05 -5.07 0.54
CA SER A 671 -0.11 -6.21 0.47
C SER A 671 1.15 -5.82 -0.28
N ARG A 672 1.09 -5.09 -1.41
CA ARG A 672 2.29 -4.62 -2.12
C ARG A 672 3.17 -3.70 -1.27
N ALA A 673 2.58 -2.85 -0.43
CA ALA A 673 3.33 -2.01 0.51
C ALA A 673 4.04 -2.88 1.56
N LEU A 674 3.32 -3.81 2.19
CA LEU A 674 3.89 -4.76 3.16
C LEU A 674 4.92 -5.71 2.54
N ASP A 675 4.69 -6.19 1.32
CA ASP A 675 5.62 -7.03 0.56
C ASP A 675 6.88 -6.22 0.15
N GLY A 676 6.76 -4.90 -0.04
CA GLY A 676 7.89 -3.98 -0.16
C GLY A 676 8.73 -3.93 1.12
N VAL A 677 8.08 -3.66 2.27
CA VAL A 677 8.71 -3.66 3.60
C VAL A 677 9.41 -4.98 3.89
N LEU A 678 8.75 -6.10 3.61
CA LEU A 678 9.32 -7.44 3.78
C LEU A 678 10.59 -7.66 2.95
N ASN A 679 10.64 -7.12 1.72
CA ASN A 679 11.84 -7.20 0.89
C ASN A 679 12.98 -6.33 1.43
N THR A 680 12.70 -5.12 1.90
CA THR A 680 13.72 -4.20 2.46
C THR A 680 14.31 -4.71 3.79
N LEU A 681 13.50 -5.39 4.61
CA LEU A 681 13.94 -5.90 5.91
C LEU A 681 14.58 -7.29 5.83
N PHE A 682 14.03 -8.22 5.03
CA PHE A 682 14.38 -9.66 5.11
C PHE A 682 15.08 -10.23 3.86
N SER A 683 15.10 -9.55 2.71
CA SER A 683 15.75 -10.10 1.51
C SER A 683 17.26 -9.87 1.51
N ILE A 684 18.04 -10.95 1.43
CA ILE A 684 19.51 -10.90 1.45
C ILE A 684 20.03 -10.13 0.23
N GLY A 685 20.65 -8.97 0.46
CA GLY A 685 21.25 -8.17 -0.62
C GLY A 685 20.22 -7.40 -1.45
N ALA A 686 19.26 -6.75 -0.81
CA ALA A 686 18.16 -6.00 -1.43
C ALA A 686 18.58 -4.92 -2.46
N SER A 687 19.86 -4.55 -2.57
CA SER A 687 20.38 -3.76 -3.69
C SER A 687 20.24 -4.47 -5.04
N THR A 688 20.37 -5.80 -5.09
CA THR A 688 20.02 -6.61 -6.26
C THR A 688 18.62 -7.21 -6.10
N VAL A 689 17.64 -6.66 -6.81
CA VAL A 689 16.64 -7.54 -7.43
C VAL A 689 17.46 -8.49 -8.32
N PRO A 690 17.33 -9.82 -8.21
CA PRO A 690 17.99 -10.71 -9.15
C PRO A 690 17.59 -10.29 -10.56
N GLU A 691 18.56 -10.12 -11.49
CA GLU A 691 18.19 -9.94 -12.90
C GLU A 691 17.27 -11.10 -13.27
N ASP A 692 16.04 -10.76 -13.67
CA ASP A 692 15.07 -11.76 -14.09
C ASP A 692 15.70 -12.53 -15.27
N PRO A 693 15.97 -13.84 -15.14
CA PRO A 693 16.62 -14.62 -16.20
C PRO A 693 15.70 -14.80 -17.42
N PHE A 694 14.46 -14.30 -17.35
CA PHE A 694 13.49 -14.18 -18.42
C PHE A 694 13.28 -12.74 -18.90
N ALA A 695 14.02 -11.75 -18.37
CA ALA A 695 13.97 -10.37 -18.82
C ALA A 695 14.36 -10.27 -20.30
N LEU A 696 13.44 -9.73 -21.12
CA LEU A 696 13.77 -9.36 -22.48
C LEU A 696 14.79 -8.20 -22.45
N PRO A 697 15.85 -8.24 -23.29
CA PRO A 697 16.86 -7.20 -23.31
C PRO A 697 16.20 -5.84 -23.63
N PRO A 698 16.72 -4.73 -23.06
CA PRO A 698 16.12 -3.41 -23.25
C PRO A 698 15.96 -3.10 -24.73
N LYS A 699 14.72 -2.82 -25.12
CA LYS A 699 14.32 -2.56 -26.50
C LYS A 699 15.15 -1.37 -27.00
N LYS A 700 16.07 -1.61 -27.94
CA LYS A 700 16.95 -0.57 -28.50
C LYS A 700 16.11 0.67 -28.81
N GLU A 701 16.53 1.80 -28.24
CA GLU A 701 15.87 3.08 -28.47
C GLU A 701 15.77 3.33 -29.98
N LEU A 702 14.56 3.63 -30.45
CA LEU A 702 14.38 4.10 -31.81
C LEU A 702 15.16 5.43 -31.93
N PRO A 703 15.98 5.61 -32.98
CA PRO A 703 16.87 6.76 -33.06
C PRO A 703 16.09 8.06 -32.93
N VAL A 704 16.52 8.90 -31.99
CA VAL A 704 15.86 10.17 -31.64
C VAL A 704 15.59 10.97 -32.91
N ARG A 705 14.31 11.28 -33.17
CA ARG A 705 13.98 12.25 -34.22
C ARG A 705 14.56 13.60 -33.82
N ASN A 706 15.41 14.16 -34.68
CA ASN A 706 15.95 15.51 -34.48
C ASN A 706 14.81 16.51 -34.18
N PRO A 707 15.02 17.44 -33.23
CA PRO A 707 14.01 18.45 -32.91
C PRO A 707 13.68 19.29 -34.16
N LEU A 708 12.39 19.55 -34.35
CA LEU A 708 11.90 20.40 -35.43
C LEU A 708 12.43 21.83 -35.27
N VAL A 709 13.08 22.33 -36.32
CA VAL A 709 13.55 23.72 -36.40
C VAL A 709 12.34 24.66 -36.41
N GLN A 710 12.38 25.70 -35.56
CA GLN A 710 11.34 26.74 -35.54
C GLN A 710 11.41 27.58 -36.84
N PRO A 711 10.28 27.84 -37.51
CA PRO A 711 10.28 28.67 -38.72
C PRO A 711 10.49 30.15 -38.37
N GLN A 712 11.56 30.75 -38.90
CA GLN A 712 11.70 32.21 -38.97
C GLN A 712 10.98 32.78 -40.21
N VAL A 713 10.64 34.07 -40.18
CA VAL A 713 9.77 34.72 -41.17
C VAL A 713 10.49 35.85 -41.92
N THR A 714 10.76 35.60 -43.21
CA THR A 714 11.01 36.56 -44.31
C THR A 714 10.90 35.79 -45.64
N GLU A 715 10.55 36.34 -46.80
CA GLU A 715 10.25 37.73 -47.19
C GLU A 715 9.11 37.73 -48.27
N ILE A 716 8.78 38.87 -48.87
CA ILE A 716 7.57 39.10 -49.69
C ILE A 716 7.94 39.34 -51.17
N GLU A 717 7.20 38.74 -52.11
CA GLU A 717 7.13 39.19 -53.52
C GLU A 717 5.69 39.07 -54.09
N GLU A 718 5.36 39.92 -55.08
CA GLU A 718 4.02 40.21 -55.63
C GLU A 718 4.18 40.67 -57.11
N PRO A 719 3.13 40.81 -57.97
CA PRO A 719 1.82 40.12 -58.02
C PRO A 719 1.22 39.90 -59.45
N LYS A 720 -0.10 39.58 -59.51
CA LYS A 720 -1.11 39.86 -60.58
C LYS A 720 -1.14 38.95 -61.84
N PRO A 721 -2.27 38.96 -62.62
CA PRO A 721 -3.56 39.64 -62.43
C PRO A 721 -4.81 38.71 -62.34
N GLY A 722 -5.97 39.27 -61.95
CA GLY A 722 -7.28 38.57 -61.90
C GLY A 722 -8.20 38.83 -63.11
N PRO A 723 -9.38 38.18 -63.16
CA PRO A 723 -10.67 38.92 -63.03
C PRO A 723 -11.82 38.09 -62.38
N SER A 724 -13.01 38.63 -62.04
CA SER A 724 -13.44 39.96 -61.51
C SER A 724 -14.93 39.92 -61.11
N SER A 725 -15.35 40.80 -60.18
CA SER A 725 -16.71 41.33 -59.96
C SER A 725 -17.86 40.41 -59.45
N GLY A 726 -18.60 40.88 -58.43
CA GLY A 726 -20.00 40.47 -58.16
C GLY A 726 -20.41 40.39 -56.69
N THR A 727 -21.25 41.30 -56.18
CA THR A 727 -21.82 41.22 -54.82
C THR A 727 -23.20 41.90 -54.73
N GLN A 728 -24.23 41.13 -54.38
CA GLN A 728 -25.51 41.53 -53.74
C GLN A 728 -26.21 40.21 -53.29
N VAL A 729 -26.47 39.94 -52.00
CA VAL A 729 -27.47 40.52 -51.06
C VAL A 729 -28.86 39.86 -51.18
N VAL A 730 -29.10 38.89 -50.28
CA VAL A 730 -30.30 38.68 -49.42
C VAL A 730 -31.70 38.72 -50.09
N ASN A 731 -32.47 37.59 -50.10
CA ASN A 731 -33.45 37.29 -49.01
C ASN A 731 -34.22 35.93 -49.12
N ASP A 732 -34.73 35.48 -47.96
CA ASP A 732 -35.91 34.65 -47.62
C ASP A 732 -36.40 33.35 -48.33
N ALA A 733 -36.51 32.30 -47.49
CA ALA A 733 -37.65 31.40 -47.20
C ALA A 733 -38.46 30.61 -48.29
N GLY A 734 -38.52 29.28 -48.12
CA GLY A 734 -39.52 28.39 -48.73
C GLY A 734 -39.42 26.92 -48.29
N ALA A 735 -40.53 26.31 -47.88
CA ALA A 735 -40.69 24.89 -47.48
C ALA A 735 -41.87 24.25 -48.28
N PRO A 736 -42.17 22.92 -48.24
CA PRO A 736 -41.64 21.83 -47.40
C PRO A 736 -41.23 20.53 -48.17
N ALA A 737 -40.99 19.43 -47.44
CA ALA A 737 -40.52 18.12 -47.95
C ALA A 737 -41.63 17.17 -48.48
N PRO A 738 -41.26 16.00 -49.07
CA PRO A 738 -41.39 14.75 -48.29
C PRO A 738 -40.42 13.58 -48.62
N LYS A 739 -40.04 12.79 -47.58
CA LYS A 739 -39.75 11.31 -47.53
C LYS A 739 -38.69 10.74 -48.54
N SER A 740 -37.69 9.93 -48.16
CA SER A 740 -37.78 8.73 -47.29
C SER A 740 -36.44 8.21 -46.72
N ARG A 741 -36.52 7.68 -45.48
CA ARG A 741 -35.78 6.58 -44.79
C ARG A 741 -34.99 5.55 -45.66
N PRO A 742 -34.06 4.73 -45.08
CA PRO A 742 -32.78 5.04 -44.38
C PRO A 742 -31.61 4.12 -44.86
N LEU A 743 -30.42 4.19 -44.24
CA LEU A 743 -29.67 3.04 -43.63
C LEU A 743 -28.24 3.41 -43.16
N LEU A 744 -27.75 2.64 -42.18
CA LEU A 744 -26.37 2.58 -41.63
C LEU A 744 -25.49 1.63 -42.50
N PRO A 745 -24.13 1.63 -42.43
CA PRO A 745 -23.37 1.53 -41.17
C PRO A 745 -22.03 2.31 -41.03
N MET A 746 -21.73 2.67 -39.78
CA MET A 746 -20.72 1.93 -39.01
C MET A 746 -21.43 1.18 -37.87
#